data_AF-A0A9D9G7C2-F1
#
_entry.id   AF-A0A9D9G7C2-F1
#
_cell.length_a   1.000
_cell.length_b   1.000
_cell.length_c   1.000
_cell.angle_alpha   90.00
_cell.angle_beta   90.00
_cell.angle_gamma   90.00
#
_symmetry.space_group_name_H-M   'P 1'
#
loop_
_entity.id
_entity.type
_entity.pdbx_description
1 polymer ?
#
loop_
_entity_poly.entity_id
_entity_poly.type
_entity_poly.pdbx_seq_one_letter_code
_entity_poly.pdbx_strand_id
1 'polypeptide(L)'
;KNRIRITEMTETDTEGEALTGGYYIEADNNYSRETYHFLSSHGNTMSVHEPDEDIMQPAQFQYIKNTWNDMENIVFGKNYTDPEAGLRSVVDVESFLRWFLISEFNGNTDMICQVFLYKERADDHFYTGPVWDADLALENDITTYPANERMDWTYKVRQTGQYSQLVSRILSDPSVFAQLQEIWAKLRKKGAFNPEDVAADVDSIRREIRASADLNFTRWPYLNQELSLNPQVPGSWELEVDRVRNYVYNRVAWMDEMLSYGTLRKENGIYQIASGLDLCTFSQMVNEGGQNDAKAELVSDINMAGYNADFNPIGTSTAPFNGTFNGNGHTISGLNLTGGEAVALFSYCGSCELQNIVFDETCRVEGSGSVAMLCGNVRNGAVTISGVENHGTVVASGNAAGALVGSGRLLSVFTITNCSNTGSITAQSNAAALVGTSAGKLSMENCFNTGVITGSAEGKEFGFATKSLVINNCWDYTSGQTLNMTPAQVEDGELCYLINDNAGKDIWRQNLDNGRERDMWPVLRKTAGMVYKKDGIYTNIISSLVPYRYFKLTFTQLQGGQNGVLQFAEFDLLNDVLEEAENLSGYDGPEGFGGEGWINATDDNVGTKYCGSFNGNSSFLFDAGSEISVYGYRLYTANDTQSSPDRNPSSWKLYGSNSRLDASDAGWQLIDERKDDWTMQPTNYEPYDFYIPMSLKTLTLSKQQAMLLPGEELQLDYSYTPLTIQNLSPKWVSTDADVATVDEKGRVVAVGLGKTDIVLSVPSISTLRDTCSIVVVKERPGHRYYQFAIDAIRSGGTIQLAEFDLLDAEGKEVTPLTLYAYTGSSVDNHPHSDLIDDSYNTKYCGSYSAGTTLYIYIDAGKKVTLSGYRLTTANDTQKYPARNPASWSLLGSNVKSKVPGSDVWTLLDRRENDNTLGAVNYTPYDFFFTYPVPVVPGDVNGDGLTDLLDYEAMRNYIVGRQVEAFNVAAADINADGKVNAQDLMRLINILAEE
;
A
#
# COMPACT_ATOMS: atom_id res chain seq x y z
N LYS A 1 5.08 37.78 0.37
CA LYS A 1 6.33 37.42 1.09
C LYS A 1 6.02 36.97 2.51
N ASN A 2 6.51 35.80 2.92
CA ASN A 2 6.38 35.20 4.26
C ASN A 2 4.95 34.87 4.73
N ARG A 3 4.01 34.59 3.82
CA ARG A 3 2.63 34.18 4.19
C ARG A 3 2.46 32.66 4.26
N ILE A 4 3.35 31.93 3.61
CA ILE A 4 3.41 30.47 3.58
C ILE A 4 4.85 30.10 3.96
N ARG A 5 5.02 29.01 4.71
CA ARG A 5 6.31 28.58 5.22
C ARG A 5 7.00 27.62 4.26
N ILE A 6 7.20 28.07 3.01
CA ILE A 6 7.90 27.30 1.97
C ILE A 6 9.38 27.59 1.95
N THR A 7 10.17 26.58 1.61
CA THR A 7 11.62 26.72 1.40
C THR A 7 11.88 27.53 0.13
N GLU A 8 12.42 28.74 0.22
CA GLU A 8 12.74 29.53 -0.99
C GLU A 8 13.82 28.83 -1.83
N MET A 9 13.58 28.72 -3.14
CA MET A 9 14.51 28.10 -4.09
C MET A 9 15.49 29.11 -4.67
N THR A 10 16.68 28.64 -5.04
CA THR A 10 17.69 29.41 -5.77
C THR A 10 17.89 28.88 -7.20
N GLU A 11 18.58 29.64 -8.05
CA GLU A 11 18.96 29.19 -9.41
C GLU A 11 19.79 27.88 -9.40
N THR A 12 20.44 27.54 -8.29
CA THR A 12 21.27 26.33 -8.17
C THR A 12 20.50 25.10 -7.71
N ASP A 13 19.26 25.24 -7.23
CA ASP A 13 18.44 24.15 -6.70
C ASP A 13 17.81 23.35 -7.86
N THR A 14 18.64 22.63 -8.61
CA THR A 14 18.27 22.02 -9.91
C THR A 14 18.36 20.50 -9.93
N GLU A 15 18.79 19.87 -8.84
CA GLU A 15 18.93 18.42 -8.71
C GLU A 15 18.80 17.96 -7.23
N GLY A 16 18.69 16.64 -7.04
CA GLY A 16 18.61 16.02 -5.71
C GLY A 16 17.46 16.54 -4.86
N GLU A 17 17.61 16.50 -3.54
CA GLU A 17 16.62 17.01 -2.59
C GLU A 17 16.33 18.51 -2.81
N ALA A 18 17.33 19.30 -3.20
CA ALA A 18 17.17 20.74 -3.37
C ALA A 18 16.10 21.09 -4.43
N LEU A 19 15.98 20.27 -5.47
CA LEU A 19 14.96 20.39 -6.52
C LEU A 19 13.54 20.07 -6.03
N THR A 20 13.38 19.35 -4.92
CA THR A 20 12.10 18.69 -4.62
C THR A 20 11.00 19.60 -4.09
N GLY A 21 11.32 20.81 -3.66
CA GLY A 21 10.33 21.71 -3.09
C GLY A 21 10.79 23.12 -2.83
N GLY A 22 9.81 23.95 -2.46
CA GLY A 22 9.87 25.41 -2.56
C GLY A 22 8.98 25.98 -3.66
N TYR A 23 8.03 25.19 -4.16
CA TYR A 23 7.14 25.60 -5.24
C TYR A 23 5.86 26.21 -4.70
N TYR A 24 5.44 27.31 -5.31
CA TYR A 24 4.13 27.91 -5.13
C TYR A 24 3.43 27.94 -6.49
N ILE A 25 2.30 27.27 -6.58
CA ILE A 25 1.58 27.05 -7.84
C ILE A 25 0.11 27.40 -7.69
N GLU A 26 -0.57 27.56 -8.82
CA GLU A 26 -1.97 27.93 -8.84
C GLU A 26 -2.72 27.17 -9.93
N ALA A 27 -3.89 26.62 -9.60
CA ALA A 27 -4.87 26.21 -10.59
C ALA A 27 -5.65 27.46 -11.03
N ASP A 28 -5.29 27.99 -12.20
CA ASP A 28 -5.75 29.29 -12.72
C ASP A 28 -6.37 29.13 -14.11
N ASN A 29 -7.55 29.72 -14.31
CA ASN A 29 -8.20 29.79 -15.63
C ASN A 29 -7.48 30.75 -16.60
N ASN A 30 -6.62 31.65 -16.09
CA ASN A 30 -5.81 32.58 -16.88
C ASN A 30 -4.33 32.18 -16.97
N TYR A 31 -3.97 30.93 -16.65
CA TYR A 31 -2.59 30.42 -16.56
C TYR A 31 -1.65 30.87 -17.70
N SER A 32 -2.16 31.00 -18.92
CA SER A 32 -1.42 31.50 -20.10
C SER A 32 -0.84 32.92 -19.99
N ARG A 33 -1.22 33.69 -18.96
CA ARG A 33 -0.64 35.01 -18.65
C ARG A 33 0.68 34.91 -17.90
N GLU A 34 0.90 33.82 -17.20
CA GLU A 34 2.12 33.57 -16.44
C GLU A 34 3.21 33.03 -17.37
N THR A 35 4.48 33.36 -17.10
CA THR A 35 5.60 32.89 -17.93
C THR A 35 5.76 31.37 -17.86
N TYR A 36 5.63 30.81 -16.64
CA TYR A 36 5.73 29.38 -16.39
C TYR A 36 4.34 28.80 -16.10
N HIS A 37 3.79 28.11 -17.09
CA HIS A 37 2.44 27.55 -17.03
C HIS A 37 2.35 26.23 -17.81
N PHE A 38 1.46 25.33 -17.40
CA PHE A 38 1.24 24.06 -18.08
C PHE A 38 -0.21 23.57 -17.98
N LEU A 39 -0.60 22.75 -18.96
CA LEU A 39 -1.80 21.92 -18.88
C LEU A 39 -1.37 20.55 -18.34
N SER A 40 -2.03 20.07 -17.28
CA SER A 40 -1.74 18.77 -16.68
C SER A 40 -2.26 17.60 -17.53
N SER A 41 -1.86 16.37 -17.18
CA SER A 41 -2.32 15.15 -17.84
C SER A 41 -3.84 14.94 -17.72
N HIS A 42 -4.47 15.45 -16.66
CA HIS A 42 -5.93 15.42 -16.48
C HIS A 42 -6.62 16.72 -16.87
N GLY A 43 -5.88 17.66 -17.47
CA GLY A 43 -6.42 18.87 -18.07
C GLY A 43 -6.62 20.06 -17.12
N ASN A 44 -6.02 20.04 -15.93
CA ASN A 44 -5.94 21.20 -15.06
C ASN A 44 -4.98 22.25 -15.62
N THR A 45 -5.38 23.51 -15.60
CA THR A 45 -4.58 24.65 -16.05
C THR A 45 -3.79 25.21 -14.89
N MET A 46 -2.47 25.08 -14.95
CA MET A 46 -1.56 25.36 -13.84
C MET A 46 -0.59 26.50 -14.18
N SER A 47 -0.35 27.39 -13.23
CA SER A 47 0.72 28.38 -13.25
C SER A 47 1.69 28.18 -12.09
N VAL A 48 2.94 28.62 -12.27
CA VAL A 48 4.01 28.52 -11.27
C VAL A 48 4.46 29.93 -10.90
N HIS A 49 4.37 30.26 -9.61
CA HIS A 49 4.69 31.57 -9.04
C HIS A 49 6.04 31.58 -8.31
N GLU A 50 6.40 30.46 -7.68
CA GLU A 50 7.72 30.29 -7.05
C GLU A 50 8.35 28.97 -7.52
N PRO A 51 9.67 28.94 -7.81
CA PRO A 51 10.57 30.10 -7.86
C PRO A 51 10.15 31.18 -8.86
N ASP A 52 10.46 32.44 -8.55
CA ASP A 52 10.16 33.60 -9.42
C ASP A 52 10.70 33.39 -10.85
N GLU A 53 10.03 33.97 -11.84
CA GLU A 53 10.35 33.80 -13.27
C GLU A 53 11.80 34.19 -13.62
N ASP A 54 12.37 35.13 -12.86
CA ASP A 54 13.74 35.63 -13.03
C ASP A 54 14.81 34.60 -12.61
N ILE A 55 14.48 33.64 -11.73
CA ILE A 55 15.43 32.64 -11.19
C ILE A 55 15.07 31.19 -11.57
N MET A 56 13.84 30.95 -12.02
CA MET A 56 13.34 29.63 -12.43
C MET A 56 14.24 28.97 -13.49
N GLN A 57 14.64 27.73 -13.23
CA GLN A 57 15.41 26.90 -14.15
C GLN A 57 14.54 25.85 -14.87
N PRO A 58 14.92 25.40 -16.08
CA PRO A 58 14.17 24.37 -16.80
C PRO A 58 13.96 23.08 -16.01
N ALA A 59 14.94 22.66 -15.21
CA ALA A 59 14.85 21.48 -14.35
C ALA A 59 13.74 21.62 -13.29
N GLN A 60 13.64 22.81 -12.67
CA GLN A 60 12.63 23.13 -11.65
C GLN A 60 11.22 23.12 -12.24
N PHE A 61 11.03 23.77 -13.39
CA PHE A 61 9.73 23.79 -14.07
C PHE A 61 9.30 22.39 -14.52
N GLN A 62 10.24 21.59 -15.06
CA GLN A 62 9.93 20.22 -15.49
C GLN A 62 9.60 19.32 -14.30
N TYR A 63 10.31 19.48 -13.18
CA TYR A 63 10.06 18.73 -11.95
C TYR A 63 8.65 18.98 -11.42
N ILE A 64 8.26 20.24 -11.21
CA ILE A 64 6.95 20.54 -10.62
C ILE A 64 5.80 20.12 -11.54
N LYS A 65 5.98 20.25 -12.87
CA LYS A 65 5.03 19.74 -13.87
C LYS A 65 4.86 18.23 -13.80
N ASN A 66 5.95 17.48 -13.75
CA ASN A 66 5.89 16.02 -13.67
C ASN A 66 5.25 15.57 -12.35
N THR A 67 5.69 16.15 -11.24
CA THR A 67 5.17 15.88 -9.90
C THR A 67 3.67 16.11 -9.81
N TRP A 68 3.16 17.20 -10.41
CA TRP A 68 1.72 17.45 -10.48
C TRP A 68 0.97 16.35 -11.25
N ASN A 69 1.48 15.97 -12.43
CA ASN A 69 0.87 14.92 -13.24
C ASN A 69 0.87 13.57 -12.51
N ASP A 70 1.95 13.26 -11.77
CA ASP A 70 2.06 12.03 -10.99
C ASP A 70 1.05 12.00 -9.84
N MET A 71 0.89 13.13 -9.13
CA MET A 71 -0.17 13.27 -8.12
C MET A 71 -1.54 13.04 -8.72
N GLU A 72 -1.86 13.66 -9.86
CA GLU A 72 -3.16 13.43 -10.51
C GLU A 72 -3.33 11.97 -10.94
N ASN A 73 -2.30 11.34 -11.50
CA ASN A 73 -2.35 9.92 -11.89
C ASN A 73 -2.67 9.01 -10.70
N ILE A 74 -2.14 9.33 -9.51
CA ILE A 74 -2.44 8.60 -8.27
C ILE A 74 -3.89 8.86 -7.82
N VAL A 75 -4.31 10.13 -7.77
CA VAL A 75 -5.64 10.51 -7.29
C VAL A 75 -6.77 10.02 -8.22
N PHE A 76 -6.57 10.07 -9.54
CA PHE A 76 -7.50 9.52 -10.53
C PHE A 76 -7.28 8.03 -10.79
N GLY A 77 -6.22 7.45 -10.24
CA GLY A 77 -5.92 6.03 -10.30
C GLY A 77 -6.94 5.17 -9.55
N LYS A 78 -6.92 3.86 -9.83
CA LYS A 78 -7.84 2.90 -9.22
C LYS A 78 -7.65 2.77 -7.70
N ASN A 79 -6.41 2.79 -7.24
CA ASN A 79 -6.04 2.58 -5.84
C ASN A 79 -5.98 3.88 -5.02
N TYR A 80 -6.64 4.96 -5.45
CA TYR A 80 -6.58 6.25 -4.78
C TYR A 80 -7.01 6.25 -3.30
N THR A 81 -7.86 5.30 -2.86
CA THR A 81 -8.23 5.16 -1.44
C THR A 81 -7.24 4.36 -0.61
N ASP A 82 -6.19 3.79 -1.23
CA ASP A 82 -5.15 3.07 -0.51
C ASP A 82 -4.48 4.00 0.51
N PRO A 83 -4.31 3.57 1.77
CA PRO A 83 -3.80 4.44 2.83
C PRO A 83 -2.33 4.81 2.67
N GLU A 84 -1.53 4.02 1.94
CA GLU A 84 -0.07 4.20 1.81
C GLU A 84 0.35 4.66 0.41
N ALA A 85 -0.31 4.16 -0.63
CA ALA A 85 0.01 4.42 -2.04
C ALA A 85 -1.03 5.30 -2.76
N GLY A 86 -2.16 5.58 -2.13
CA GLY A 86 -3.26 6.36 -2.70
C GLY A 86 -3.10 7.86 -2.52
N LEU A 87 -4.22 8.60 -2.55
CA LEU A 87 -4.28 10.06 -2.48
C LEU A 87 -3.51 10.65 -1.29
N ARG A 88 -3.49 9.92 -0.16
CA ARG A 88 -2.86 10.34 1.09
C ARG A 88 -1.34 10.41 1.02
N SER A 89 -0.74 9.77 0.01
CA SER A 89 0.71 9.82 -0.21
C SER A 89 1.18 11.10 -0.93
N VAL A 90 0.25 11.83 -1.56
CA VAL A 90 0.58 12.94 -2.48
C VAL A 90 -0.22 14.21 -2.23
N VAL A 91 -1.29 14.16 -1.44
CA VAL A 91 -2.09 15.32 -1.04
C VAL A 91 -2.15 15.37 0.48
N ASP A 92 -1.79 16.51 1.06
CA ASP A 92 -2.06 16.76 2.46
C ASP A 92 -3.57 17.00 2.63
N VAL A 93 -4.28 15.94 3.00
CA VAL A 93 -5.75 15.94 3.06
C VAL A 93 -6.27 16.98 4.05
N GLU A 94 -5.59 17.22 5.17
CA GLU A 94 -6.06 18.19 6.16
C GLU A 94 -6.05 19.63 5.60
N SER A 95 -4.97 20.06 4.92
CA SER A 95 -4.92 21.39 4.28
C SER A 95 -5.97 21.54 3.20
N PHE A 96 -6.17 20.51 2.36
CA PHE A 96 -7.22 20.47 1.34
C PHE A 96 -8.61 20.63 1.97
N LEU A 97 -8.96 19.82 2.98
CA LEU A 97 -10.29 19.85 3.59
C LEU A 97 -10.55 21.16 4.35
N ARG A 98 -9.54 21.75 5.00
CA ARG A 98 -9.67 23.07 5.63
C ARG A 98 -9.92 24.17 4.60
N TRP A 99 -9.16 24.18 3.50
CA TRP A 99 -9.36 25.10 2.39
C TRP A 99 -10.75 24.92 1.76
N PHE A 100 -11.19 23.67 1.59
CA PHE A 100 -12.50 23.35 1.04
C PHE A 100 -13.63 23.89 1.95
N LEU A 101 -13.56 23.62 3.26
CA LEU A 101 -14.56 24.09 4.22
C LEU A 101 -14.71 25.61 4.23
N ILE A 102 -13.60 26.36 4.25
CA ILE A 102 -13.69 27.82 4.30
C ILE A 102 -14.17 28.41 2.97
N SER A 103 -13.78 27.81 1.83
CA SER A 103 -14.26 28.21 0.52
C SER A 103 -15.77 27.95 0.37
N GLU A 104 -16.24 26.79 0.79
CA GLU A 104 -17.67 26.45 0.82
C GLU A 104 -18.45 27.26 1.86
N PHE A 105 -17.91 27.51 3.05
CA PHE A 105 -18.53 28.39 4.03
C PHE A 105 -18.69 29.82 3.49
N ASN A 106 -17.74 30.32 2.71
CA ASN A 106 -17.89 31.63 2.08
C ASN A 106 -18.83 31.59 0.86
N GLY A 107 -19.07 30.41 0.29
CA GLY A 107 -19.74 30.26 -1.00
C GLY A 107 -18.89 30.84 -2.13
N ASN A 108 -17.56 30.73 -2.02
CA ASN A 108 -16.62 31.33 -2.96
C ASN A 108 -16.70 30.65 -4.34
N THR A 109 -17.12 31.38 -5.35
CA THR A 109 -17.31 30.81 -6.69
C THR A 109 -16.02 30.61 -7.47
N ASP A 110 -14.91 31.22 -7.04
CA ASP A 110 -13.59 31.10 -7.66
C ASP A 110 -12.72 29.98 -7.05
N MET A 111 -13.26 29.19 -6.11
CA MET A 111 -12.59 28.04 -5.47
C MET A 111 -12.21 26.88 -6.42
N ILE A 112 -12.39 27.06 -7.71
CA ILE A 112 -12.12 26.08 -8.78
C ILE A 112 -11.17 26.61 -9.85
N CYS A 113 -10.78 27.89 -9.75
CA CYS A 113 -9.99 28.58 -10.77
C CYS A 113 -9.06 29.68 -10.22
N GLN A 114 -8.91 29.74 -8.89
CA GLN A 114 -8.00 30.61 -8.14
C GLN A 114 -7.46 29.82 -6.93
N VAL A 115 -6.97 28.61 -7.17
CA VAL A 115 -6.58 27.68 -6.09
C VAL A 115 -5.08 27.63 -5.98
N PHE A 116 -4.54 28.24 -4.93
CA PHE A 116 -3.12 28.20 -4.62
C PHE A 116 -2.75 26.92 -3.89
N LEU A 117 -1.60 26.36 -4.24
CA LEU A 117 -0.99 25.20 -3.60
C LEU A 117 0.51 25.43 -3.43
N TYR A 118 1.11 24.70 -2.51
CA TYR A 118 2.56 24.67 -2.36
C TYR A 118 3.10 23.25 -2.17
N LYS A 119 4.37 23.08 -2.53
CA LYS A 119 5.13 21.85 -2.31
C LYS A 119 6.38 22.13 -1.51
N GLU A 120 6.51 21.45 -0.37
CA GLU A 120 7.68 21.53 0.50
C GLU A 120 8.81 20.62 0.03
N ARG A 121 10.03 21.00 0.40
CA ARG A 121 11.23 20.24 0.07
C ARG A 121 11.25 18.93 0.87
N ALA A 122 11.62 17.84 0.20
CA ALA A 122 11.66 16.49 0.75
C ALA A 122 10.31 15.98 1.30
N ASP A 123 9.20 16.56 0.84
CA ASP A 123 7.85 16.16 1.18
C ASP A 123 7.09 15.82 -0.10
N ASP A 124 6.49 14.64 -0.17
CA ASP A 124 5.77 14.16 -1.35
C ASP A 124 4.41 14.86 -1.53
N HIS A 125 3.88 15.50 -0.50
CA HIS A 125 2.55 16.10 -0.52
C HIS A 125 2.49 17.46 -1.23
N PHE A 126 1.34 17.72 -1.86
CA PHE A 126 0.85 19.06 -2.14
C PHE A 126 -0.03 19.55 -0.99
N TYR A 127 0.24 20.77 -0.55
CA TYR A 127 -0.57 21.48 0.45
C TYR A 127 -1.47 22.49 -0.22
N THR A 128 -2.75 22.54 0.17
CA THR A 128 -3.72 23.45 -0.42
C THR A 128 -3.83 24.74 0.39
N GLY A 129 -3.78 25.87 -0.30
CA GLY A 129 -3.93 27.20 0.25
C GLY A 129 -2.75 28.12 -0.02
N PRO A 130 -2.86 29.41 0.35
CA PRO A 130 -3.96 30.03 1.10
C PRO A 130 -5.24 30.22 0.27
N VAL A 131 -6.34 30.54 0.95
CA VAL A 131 -7.59 30.97 0.29
C VAL A 131 -7.35 32.30 -0.42
N TRP A 132 -7.88 32.43 -1.64
CA TRP A 132 -7.77 33.62 -2.47
C TRP A 132 -9.10 33.97 -3.13
N ASP A 133 -9.20 35.20 -3.65
CA ASP A 133 -10.32 35.77 -4.41
C ASP A 133 -11.71 35.39 -3.89
N ALA A 134 -12.14 36.04 -2.79
CA ALA A 134 -13.45 35.80 -2.17
C ALA A 134 -14.36 37.04 -2.23
N ASP A 135 -14.20 37.89 -3.25
CA ASP A 135 -15.07 39.03 -3.52
C ASP A 135 -16.39 38.62 -4.20
N LEU A 136 -16.38 37.52 -4.98
CA LEU A 136 -17.57 36.80 -5.48
C LEU A 136 -18.06 35.72 -4.49
N ALA A 137 -18.14 36.08 -3.22
CA ALA A 137 -18.59 35.20 -2.13
C ALA A 137 -19.69 35.90 -1.30
N LEU A 138 -20.19 35.24 -0.25
CA LEU A 138 -21.07 35.85 0.76
C LEU A 138 -22.37 36.47 0.17
N GLU A 139 -23.03 35.77 -0.76
CA GLU A 139 -24.24 36.20 -1.52
C GLU A 139 -23.99 37.34 -2.53
N ASN A 140 -22.75 37.46 -3.03
CA ASN A 140 -22.36 38.47 -4.02
C ASN A 140 -22.07 37.91 -5.42
N ASP A 141 -22.67 36.77 -5.80
CA ASP A 141 -22.58 36.20 -7.15
C ASP A 141 -23.95 35.67 -7.61
N ILE A 142 -24.50 36.27 -8.68
CA ILE A 142 -25.77 35.88 -9.30
C ILE A 142 -25.81 34.42 -9.78
N THR A 143 -24.65 33.81 -10.05
CA THR A 143 -24.56 32.42 -10.54
C THR A 143 -24.77 31.40 -9.43
N THR A 144 -24.61 31.79 -8.16
CA THR A 144 -24.79 30.89 -7.00
C THR A 144 -25.87 31.36 -6.03
N TYR A 145 -26.42 32.56 -6.23
CA TYR A 145 -27.51 33.12 -5.45
C TYR A 145 -28.85 32.37 -5.64
N PRO A 146 -29.66 32.12 -4.60
CA PRO A 146 -29.33 32.28 -3.17
C PRO A 146 -28.45 31.12 -2.68
N ALA A 147 -27.27 31.45 -2.17
CA ALA A 147 -26.23 30.47 -1.87
C ALA A 147 -26.62 29.51 -0.73
N ASN A 148 -27.39 29.99 0.25
CA ASN A 148 -27.83 29.22 1.43
C ASN A 148 -29.05 28.32 1.20
N GLU A 149 -29.68 28.35 0.03
CA GLU A 149 -30.87 27.53 -0.27
C GLU A 149 -30.56 26.37 -1.24
N ARG A 150 -29.27 26.17 -1.56
CA ARG A 150 -28.83 25.16 -2.53
C ARG A 150 -28.82 23.76 -1.92
N MET A 151 -29.09 22.75 -2.74
CA MET A 151 -29.03 21.34 -2.32
C MET A 151 -27.67 20.67 -2.55
N ASP A 152 -26.69 21.39 -3.11
CA ASP A 152 -25.38 20.83 -3.43
C ASP A 152 -24.25 21.85 -3.19
N TRP A 153 -23.01 21.36 -3.15
CA TRP A 153 -21.81 22.14 -2.90
C TRP A 153 -21.57 23.23 -3.96
N THR A 154 -20.98 24.36 -3.56
CA THR A 154 -20.71 25.50 -4.43
C THR A 154 -19.81 25.12 -5.61
N TYR A 155 -18.79 24.30 -5.39
CA TYR A 155 -17.85 23.89 -6.45
C TYR A 155 -18.52 23.13 -7.60
N LYS A 156 -19.69 22.52 -7.38
CA LYS A 156 -20.45 21.79 -8.42
C LYS A 156 -21.37 22.67 -9.24
N VAL A 157 -21.74 23.85 -8.74
CA VAL A 157 -22.69 24.76 -9.41
C VAL A 157 -22.01 25.50 -10.55
N ARG A 158 -20.77 25.95 -10.34
CA ARG A 158 -20.00 26.70 -11.34
C ARG A 158 -19.00 25.78 -12.02
N GLN A 159 -19.43 24.80 -12.82
CA GLN A 159 -18.50 23.86 -13.48
C GLN A 159 -17.66 24.56 -14.58
N THR A 160 -16.61 25.27 -14.17
CA THR A 160 -15.61 25.83 -15.09
C THR A 160 -14.27 25.19 -14.76
N GLY A 161 -13.82 24.27 -15.62
CA GLY A 161 -12.48 23.67 -15.54
C GLY A 161 -12.42 22.30 -14.88
N GLN A 162 -11.27 21.63 -15.08
CA GLN A 162 -11.00 20.26 -14.65
C GLN A 162 -10.73 20.15 -13.13
N TYR A 163 -10.51 21.26 -12.42
CA TYR A 163 -10.17 21.22 -10.99
C TYR A 163 -11.35 20.76 -10.13
N SER A 164 -12.57 21.08 -10.57
CA SER A 164 -13.81 20.56 -9.97
C SER A 164 -13.89 19.03 -9.99
N GLN A 165 -13.28 18.36 -10.98
CA GLN A 165 -13.19 16.90 -11.05
C GLN A 165 -12.19 16.36 -10.02
N LEU A 166 -11.06 17.05 -9.82
CA LEU A 166 -10.10 16.70 -8.77
C LEU A 166 -10.75 16.81 -7.37
N VAL A 167 -11.48 17.89 -7.11
CA VAL A 167 -12.25 18.06 -5.86
C VAL A 167 -13.28 16.95 -5.69
N SER A 168 -14.05 16.65 -6.75
CA SER A 168 -15.04 15.55 -6.73
C SER A 168 -14.38 14.20 -6.44
N ARG A 169 -13.20 13.96 -7.02
CA ARG A 169 -12.44 12.72 -6.86
C ARG A 169 -11.93 12.56 -5.44
N ILE A 170 -11.29 13.58 -4.87
CA ILE A 170 -10.80 13.55 -3.49
C ILE A 170 -11.96 13.29 -2.51
N LEU A 171 -13.08 14.01 -2.66
CA LEU A 171 -14.25 13.86 -1.79
C LEU A 171 -15.06 12.57 -2.05
N SER A 172 -14.75 11.82 -3.11
CA SER A 172 -15.38 10.51 -3.36
C SER A 172 -14.83 9.39 -2.47
N ASP A 173 -13.68 9.59 -1.82
CA ASP A 173 -13.19 8.69 -0.79
C ASP A 173 -14.05 8.86 0.49
N PRO A 174 -14.80 7.82 0.93
CA PRO A 174 -15.66 7.90 2.11
C PRO A 174 -14.93 8.33 3.37
N SER A 175 -13.67 7.92 3.53
CA SER A 175 -12.86 8.24 4.70
C SER A 175 -12.33 9.68 4.69
N VAL A 176 -12.09 10.27 3.50
CA VAL A 176 -11.80 11.71 3.36
C VAL A 176 -13.04 12.54 3.68
N PHE A 177 -14.21 12.12 3.18
CA PHE A 177 -15.47 12.80 3.51
C PHE A 177 -15.79 12.70 5.01
N ALA A 178 -15.54 11.56 5.65
CA ALA A 178 -15.66 11.42 7.10
C ALA A 178 -14.73 12.39 7.85
N GLN A 179 -13.48 12.56 7.38
CA GLN A 179 -12.55 13.54 7.94
C GLN A 179 -13.04 14.99 7.77
N LEU A 180 -13.71 15.31 6.65
CA LEU A 180 -14.34 16.61 6.43
C LEU A 180 -15.42 16.90 7.48
N GLN A 181 -16.29 15.92 7.73
CA GLN A 181 -17.33 16.00 8.76
C GLN A 181 -16.71 16.18 10.15
N GLU A 182 -15.61 15.48 10.44
CA GLU A 182 -14.88 15.61 11.69
C GLU A 182 -14.31 17.02 11.90
N ILE A 183 -13.64 17.60 10.89
CA ILE A 183 -13.08 18.95 10.99
C ILE A 183 -14.19 19.95 11.27
N TRP A 184 -15.31 19.86 10.56
CA TRP A 184 -16.47 20.73 10.81
C TRP A 184 -17.02 20.57 12.23
N ALA A 185 -17.24 19.34 12.69
CA ALA A 185 -17.73 19.07 14.04
C ALA A 185 -16.80 19.64 15.13
N LYS A 186 -15.48 19.53 14.94
CA LYS A 186 -14.48 20.14 15.85
C LYS A 186 -14.62 21.66 15.89
N LEU A 187 -14.84 22.31 14.75
CA LEU A 187 -15.06 23.76 14.66
C LEU A 187 -16.36 24.19 15.35
N ARG A 188 -17.46 23.45 15.13
CA ARG A 188 -18.75 23.66 15.81
C ARG A 188 -18.60 23.53 17.33
N LYS A 189 -17.94 22.46 17.82
CA LYS A 189 -17.74 22.20 19.25
C LYS A 189 -16.86 23.24 19.96
N LYS A 190 -15.80 23.73 19.29
CA LYS A 190 -14.92 24.77 19.84
C LYS A 190 -15.60 26.14 19.96
N GLY A 191 -16.80 26.30 19.41
CA GLY A 191 -17.51 27.58 19.36
C GLY A 191 -16.91 28.58 18.37
N ALA A 192 -16.11 28.10 17.40
CA ALA A 192 -15.53 28.97 16.38
C ALA A 192 -16.50 29.22 15.20
N PHE A 193 -17.48 28.33 15.01
CA PHE A 193 -18.42 28.36 13.88
C PHE A 193 -19.87 28.13 14.34
N ASN A 194 -20.31 28.76 15.45
CA ASN A 194 -21.75 28.85 15.75
C ASN A 194 -22.40 30.03 15.02
N PRO A 195 -23.70 29.95 14.69
CA PRO A 195 -24.39 31.03 13.98
C PRO A 195 -24.21 32.40 14.67
N GLU A 196 -24.32 32.41 16.00
CA GLU A 196 -24.18 33.61 16.83
C GLU A 196 -22.73 34.13 16.85
N ASP A 197 -21.75 33.23 16.92
CA ASP A 197 -20.33 33.57 16.99
C ASP A 197 -19.86 34.19 15.67
N VAL A 198 -20.17 33.58 14.52
CA VAL A 198 -19.78 34.12 13.20
C VAL A 198 -20.51 35.42 12.86
N ALA A 199 -21.76 35.58 13.30
CA ALA A 199 -22.49 36.83 13.14
C ALA A 199 -21.91 37.95 14.02
N ALA A 200 -21.43 37.63 15.22
CA ALA A 200 -20.77 38.58 16.11
C ALA A 200 -19.43 39.06 15.55
N ASP A 201 -18.70 38.21 14.83
CA ASP A 201 -17.47 38.59 14.11
C ASP A 201 -17.76 39.61 13.01
N VAL A 202 -18.80 39.42 12.21
CA VAL A 202 -19.24 40.41 11.22
C VAL A 202 -19.62 41.73 11.89
N ASP A 203 -20.36 41.68 13.01
CA ASP A 203 -20.70 42.87 13.78
C ASP A 203 -19.46 43.59 14.34
N SER A 204 -18.40 42.85 14.66
CA SER A 204 -17.11 43.40 15.09
C SER A 204 -16.38 44.12 13.96
N ILE A 205 -16.22 43.44 12.82
CA ILE A 205 -15.56 44.01 11.63
C ILE A 205 -16.33 45.24 11.13
N ARG A 206 -17.66 45.19 11.13
CA ARG A 206 -18.55 46.33 10.82
C ARG A 206 -18.16 47.58 11.62
N ARG A 207 -17.90 47.44 12.92
CA ARG A 207 -17.51 48.57 13.78
C ARG A 207 -16.11 49.08 13.44
N GLU A 208 -15.18 48.16 13.19
CA GLU A 208 -13.79 48.48 12.90
C GLU A 208 -13.63 49.27 11.60
N ILE A 209 -14.31 48.87 10.53
CA ILE A 209 -14.14 49.48 9.20
C ILE A 209 -15.06 50.68 8.93
N ARG A 210 -15.93 51.05 9.87
CA ARG A 210 -17.02 52.01 9.63
C ARG A 210 -16.53 53.35 9.06
N ALA A 211 -15.51 53.94 9.68
CA ALA A 211 -15.00 55.25 9.26
C ALA A 211 -14.43 55.21 7.83
N SER A 212 -13.76 54.11 7.47
CA SER A 212 -13.23 53.91 6.11
C SER A 212 -14.36 53.71 5.09
N ALA A 213 -15.42 52.99 5.46
CA ALA A 213 -16.60 52.83 4.61
C ALA A 213 -17.29 54.16 4.32
N ASP A 214 -17.49 55.02 5.35
CA ASP A 214 -18.08 56.35 5.17
C ASP A 214 -17.28 57.21 4.18
N LEU A 215 -15.94 57.21 4.29
CA LEU A 215 -15.06 57.90 3.35
C LEU A 215 -15.13 57.31 1.94
N ASN A 216 -15.13 55.97 1.82
CA ASN A 216 -15.22 55.27 0.55
C ASN A 216 -16.48 55.67 -0.23
N PHE A 217 -17.66 55.56 0.39
CA PHE A 217 -18.92 55.84 -0.31
C PHE A 217 -19.24 57.33 -0.45
N THR A 218 -18.58 58.20 0.33
CA THR A 218 -18.54 59.64 0.05
C THR A 218 -17.75 59.94 -1.22
N ARG A 219 -16.63 59.24 -1.43
CA ARG A 219 -15.78 59.42 -2.60
C ARG A 219 -16.36 58.74 -3.86
N TRP A 220 -16.94 57.55 -3.69
CA TRP A 220 -17.45 56.70 -4.76
C TRP A 220 -18.90 56.26 -4.44
N PRO A 221 -19.92 57.01 -4.88
CA PRO A 221 -21.32 56.78 -4.51
C PRO A 221 -22.01 55.72 -5.39
N TYR A 222 -21.56 54.46 -5.33
CA TYR A 222 -22.10 53.36 -6.15
C TYR A 222 -23.05 52.40 -5.42
N LEU A 223 -23.41 52.65 -4.15
CA LEU A 223 -24.30 51.77 -3.35
C LEU A 223 -25.71 51.54 -3.95
N ASN A 224 -26.14 52.39 -4.87
CA ASN A 224 -27.43 52.27 -5.58
C ASN A 224 -27.25 51.88 -7.06
N GLN A 225 -26.06 51.39 -7.44
CA GLN A 225 -25.75 50.97 -8.80
C GLN A 225 -25.58 49.45 -8.84
N GLU A 226 -26.07 48.84 -9.90
CA GLU A 226 -25.78 47.44 -10.21
C GLU A 226 -24.31 47.32 -10.64
N LEU A 227 -23.56 46.44 -9.98
CA LEU A 227 -22.19 46.08 -10.34
C LEU A 227 -22.19 44.67 -10.95
N SER A 228 -21.09 44.31 -11.63
CA SER A 228 -20.96 43.01 -12.29
C SER A 228 -21.21 41.86 -11.30
N LEU A 229 -22.05 40.89 -11.69
CA LEU A 229 -22.42 39.70 -10.93
C LEU A 229 -23.19 39.92 -9.62
N ASN A 230 -23.46 41.16 -9.20
CA ASN A 230 -24.26 41.43 -8.01
C ASN A 230 -25.70 40.90 -8.19
N PRO A 231 -26.19 39.99 -7.33
CA PRO A 231 -27.56 39.51 -7.42
C PRO A 231 -28.60 40.53 -6.92
N GLN A 232 -28.18 41.45 -6.05
CA GLN A 232 -29.06 42.44 -5.41
C GLN A 232 -28.31 43.76 -5.17
N VAL A 233 -29.07 44.87 -5.08
CA VAL A 233 -28.57 46.23 -4.80
C VAL A 233 -29.38 46.82 -3.62
N PRO A 234 -28.94 46.64 -2.36
CA PRO A 234 -29.70 47.03 -1.17
C PRO A 234 -29.77 48.54 -0.93
N GLY A 235 -28.88 49.33 -1.53
CA GLY A 235 -28.94 50.79 -1.51
C GLY A 235 -28.25 51.50 -0.34
N SER A 236 -27.68 50.76 0.62
CA SER A 236 -26.89 51.31 1.73
C SER A 236 -25.82 50.33 2.21
N TRP A 237 -24.73 50.84 2.79
CA TRP A 237 -23.66 50.01 3.34
C TRP A 237 -24.15 49.16 4.51
N GLU A 238 -25.05 49.70 5.35
CA GLU A 238 -25.63 48.99 6.47
C GLU A 238 -26.38 47.73 6.02
N LEU A 239 -27.19 47.85 4.96
CA LEU A 239 -27.93 46.73 4.41
C LEU A 239 -27.01 45.71 3.72
N GLU A 240 -25.91 46.13 3.09
CA GLU A 240 -24.92 45.20 2.55
C GLU A 240 -24.23 44.40 3.65
N VAL A 241 -23.84 45.05 4.75
CA VAL A 241 -23.25 44.33 5.90
C VAL A 241 -24.27 43.40 6.56
N ASP A 242 -25.53 43.83 6.68
CA ASP A 242 -26.60 42.97 7.22
C ASP A 242 -26.83 41.73 6.33
N ARG A 243 -26.64 41.83 5.01
CA ARG A 243 -26.68 40.67 4.10
C ARG A 243 -25.55 39.68 4.38
N VAL A 244 -24.32 40.15 4.49
CA VAL A 244 -23.17 39.30 4.83
C VAL A 244 -23.39 38.62 6.19
N ARG A 245 -23.86 39.39 7.19
CA ARG A 245 -24.18 38.88 8.53
C ARG A 245 -25.23 37.77 8.48
N ASN A 246 -26.33 37.98 7.75
CA ASN A 246 -27.39 36.99 7.60
C ASN A 246 -26.94 35.77 6.80
N TYR A 247 -26.08 35.97 5.80
CA TYR A 247 -25.48 34.86 5.05
C TYR A 247 -24.70 33.94 5.97
N VAL A 248 -23.70 34.45 6.70
CA VAL A 248 -22.84 33.61 7.54
C VAL A 248 -23.61 32.94 8.67
N TYR A 249 -24.62 33.62 9.24
CA TYR A 249 -25.51 33.05 10.25
C TYR A 249 -26.24 31.81 9.72
N ASN A 250 -26.90 31.95 8.56
CA ASN A 250 -27.68 30.86 7.97
C ASN A 250 -26.80 29.79 7.30
N ARG A 251 -25.59 30.15 6.85
CA ARG A 251 -24.65 29.21 6.22
C ARG A 251 -24.21 28.11 7.16
N VAL A 252 -24.09 28.39 8.47
CA VAL A 252 -23.78 27.35 9.47
C VAL A 252 -24.82 26.23 9.45
N ALA A 253 -26.11 26.57 9.41
CA ALA A 253 -27.18 25.57 9.35
C ALA A 253 -27.15 24.77 8.04
N TRP A 254 -26.84 25.44 6.93
CA TRP A 254 -26.64 24.77 5.63
C TRP A 254 -25.45 23.80 5.66
N MET A 255 -24.32 24.21 6.24
CA MET A 255 -23.14 23.36 6.40
C MET A 255 -23.43 22.17 7.33
N ASP A 256 -24.18 22.40 8.42
CA ASP A 256 -24.63 21.33 9.33
C ASP A 256 -25.46 20.28 8.57
N GLU A 257 -26.35 20.70 7.67
CA GLU A 257 -27.12 19.78 6.81
C GLU A 257 -26.23 19.02 5.81
N MET A 258 -25.38 19.73 5.06
CA MET A 258 -24.49 19.15 4.05
C MET A 258 -23.48 18.15 4.64
N LEU A 259 -23.07 18.35 5.90
CA LEU A 259 -22.12 17.51 6.61
C LEU A 259 -22.80 16.59 7.63
N SER A 260 -24.14 16.56 7.66
CA SER A 260 -24.93 15.76 8.60
C SER A 260 -24.57 15.98 10.07
N TYR A 261 -24.08 17.15 10.45
CA TYR A 261 -23.69 17.44 11.83
C TYR A 261 -24.90 17.29 12.77
N GLY A 262 -24.79 16.38 13.75
CA GLY A 262 -25.87 16.06 14.69
C GLY A 262 -26.96 15.12 14.15
N THR A 263 -26.75 14.51 12.98
CA THR A 263 -27.65 13.51 12.39
C THR A 263 -26.84 12.35 11.80
N LEU A 264 -27.49 11.21 11.53
CA LEU A 264 -26.84 10.06 10.92
C LEU A 264 -27.46 9.73 9.57
N ARG A 265 -26.61 9.45 8.58
CA ARG A 265 -27.03 8.91 7.28
C ARG A 265 -27.73 7.57 7.49
N LYS A 266 -28.81 7.35 6.74
CA LYS A 266 -29.55 6.08 6.70
C LYS A 266 -29.64 5.56 5.28
N GLU A 267 -29.41 4.27 5.13
CA GLU A 267 -29.68 3.53 3.90
C GLU A 267 -30.59 2.36 4.22
N ASN A 268 -31.73 2.25 3.51
CA ASN A 268 -32.71 1.17 3.74
C ASN A 268 -33.15 1.00 5.21
N GLY A 269 -33.14 2.08 5.99
CA GLY A 269 -33.47 2.08 7.41
C GLY A 269 -32.33 1.66 8.35
N ILE A 270 -31.11 1.52 7.85
CA ILE A 270 -29.89 1.19 8.59
C ILE A 270 -29.00 2.43 8.70
N TYR A 271 -28.64 2.81 9.91
CA TYR A 271 -27.70 3.91 10.18
C TYR A 271 -26.29 3.52 9.72
N GLN A 272 -25.67 4.40 8.94
CA GLN A 272 -24.31 4.21 8.43
C GLN A 272 -23.33 4.91 9.38
N ILE A 273 -22.40 4.16 9.96
CA ILE A 273 -21.40 4.68 10.92
C ILE A 273 -20.04 4.70 10.23
N ALA A 274 -19.58 5.90 9.86
CA ALA A 274 -18.34 6.09 9.10
C ALA A 274 -17.21 6.69 9.94
N SER A 275 -17.49 7.12 11.18
CA SER A 275 -16.51 7.81 12.03
C SER A 275 -16.78 7.61 13.52
N GLY A 276 -15.79 7.95 14.36
CA GLY A 276 -15.96 7.95 15.82
C GLY A 276 -17.02 8.95 16.30
N LEU A 277 -17.24 10.03 15.55
CA LEU A 277 -18.32 10.98 15.80
C LEU A 277 -19.69 10.34 15.54
N ASP A 278 -19.86 9.65 14.41
CA ASP A 278 -21.12 8.97 14.09
C ASP A 278 -21.47 7.95 15.17
N LEU A 279 -20.46 7.23 15.69
CA LEU A 279 -20.66 6.28 16.78
C LEU A 279 -21.12 6.98 18.07
N CYS A 280 -20.59 8.17 18.38
CA CYS A 280 -21.07 9.01 19.49
C CYS A 280 -22.52 9.46 19.27
N THR A 281 -22.84 9.95 18.08
CA THR A 281 -24.19 10.39 17.72
C THR A 281 -25.19 9.23 17.80
N PHE A 282 -24.82 8.07 17.27
CA PHE A 282 -25.65 6.85 17.34
C PHE A 282 -25.94 6.48 18.79
N SER A 283 -24.91 6.49 19.63
CA SER A 283 -25.08 6.19 21.04
C SER A 283 -26.00 7.18 21.75
N GLN A 284 -25.83 8.48 21.49
CA GLN A 284 -26.71 9.51 22.04
C GLN A 284 -28.16 9.26 21.64
N MET A 285 -28.42 9.00 20.36
CA MET A 285 -29.77 8.71 19.83
C MET A 285 -30.41 7.49 20.51
N VAL A 286 -29.64 6.41 20.70
CA VAL A 286 -30.12 5.21 21.41
C VAL A 286 -30.42 5.53 22.88
N ASN A 287 -29.54 6.31 23.53
CA ASN A 287 -29.60 6.60 24.96
C ASN A 287 -30.69 7.58 25.37
N GLU A 288 -31.05 8.54 24.51
CA GLU A 288 -32.16 9.49 24.73
C GLU A 288 -33.54 8.81 24.71
N GLY A 289 -33.61 7.59 24.17
CA GLY A 289 -34.81 6.75 24.12
C GLY A 289 -35.64 6.92 22.85
N GLY A 290 -36.33 5.85 22.44
CA GLY A 290 -37.18 5.84 21.23
C GLY A 290 -36.50 5.37 19.94
N GLN A 291 -35.19 5.08 19.98
CA GLN A 291 -34.42 4.47 18.89
C GLN A 291 -33.63 3.24 19.39
N ASN A 292 -34.08 2.60 20.47
CA ASN A 292 -33.31 1.54 21.09
C ASN A 292 -33.36 0.21 20.32
N ASP A 293 -34.22 0.08 19.31
CA ASP A 293 -34.28 -1.03 18.34
C ASP A 293 -33.63 -0.68 16.98
N ALA A 294 -32.87 0.42 16.92
CA ALA A 294 -32.20 0.89 15.71
C ALA A 294 -31.24 -0.15 15.10
N LYS A 295 -31.14 -0.12 13.77
CA LYS A 295 -30.17 -0.91 13.00
C LYS A 295 -29.01 -0.02 12.57
N ALA A 296 -27.77 -0.44 12.79
CA ALA A 296 -26.59 0.29 12.36
C ALA A 296 -25.54 -0.64 11.76
N GLU A 297 -24.74 -0.12 10.85
CA GLU A 297 -23.58 -0.80 10.33
C GLU A 297 -22.35 0.12 10.23
N LEU A 298 -21.17 -0.45 10.45
CA LEU A 298 -19.93 0.24 10.13
C LEU A 298 -19.72 0.16 8.61
N VAL A 299 -19.30 1.28 8.02
CA VAL A 299 -18.96 1.37 6.58
C VAL A 299 -17.46 1.67 6.35
N SER A 300 -16.71 1.73 7.44
CA SER A 300 -15.28 2.02 7.49
C SER A 300 -14.75 1.66 8.88
N ASP A 301 -13.43 1.53 9.01
CA ASP A 301 -12.79 1.40 10.31
C ASP A 301 -12.99 2.67 11.16
N ILE A 302 -13.15 2.50 12.47
CA ILE A 302 -13.53 3.56 13.42
C ILE A 302 -12.43 3.77 14.44
N ASN A 303 -11.81 4.95 14.43
CA ASN A 303 -10.86 5.37 15.47
C ASN A 303 -11.54 6.23 16.55
N MET A 304 -11.50 5.76 17.80
CA MET A 304 -12.14 6.39 18.96
C MET A 304 -11.20 7.22 19.84
N ALA A 305 -9.89 7.29 19.55
CA ALA A 305 -8.89 7.92 20.42
C ALA A 305 -9.22 9.39 20.78
N GLY A 306 -9.86 10.13 19.87
CA GLY A 306 -10.31 11.52 20.08
C GLY A 306 -11.73 11.70 20.63
N TYR A 307 -12.50 10.62 20.78
CA TYR A 307 -13.94 10.66 21.03
C TYR A 307 -14.36 10.08 22.39
N ASN A 308 -13.45 9.40 23.09
CA ASN A 308 -13.74 8.70 24.35
C ASN A 308 -14.43 9.56 25.42
N ALA A 309 -14.12 10.86 25.50
CA ALA A 309 -14.73 11.77 26.47
C ALA A 309 -16.18 12.15 26.13
N ASP A 310 -16.55 12.07 24.85
CA ASP A 310 -17.89 12.40 24.35
C ASP A 310 -18.76 11.15 24.17
N PHE A 311 -18.12 9.98 24.08
CA PHE A 311 -18.81 8.72 23.89
C PHE A 311 -19.46 8.24 25.18
N ASN A 312 -20.79 8.31 25.22
CA ASN A 312 -21.58 7.57 26.19
C ASN A 312 -21.72 6.13 25.67
N PRO A 313 -21.48 5.08 26.45
CA PRO A 313 -21.76 3.70 26.04
C PRO A 313 -23.21 3.48 25.57
N ILE A 314 -23.40 2.62 24.57
CA ILE A 314 -24.70 2.41 23.92
C ILE A 314 -25.64 1.62 24.83
N GLY A 315 -26.86 2.14 25.01
CA GLY A 315 -27.91 1.54 25.82
C GLY A 315 -27.79 1.87 27.30
N THR A 316 -28.91 2.21 27.92
CA THR A 316 -29.01 2.50 29.36
C THR A 316 -29.84 1.46 30.11
N SER A 317 -29.79 1.50 31.44
CA SER A 317 -30.59 0.60 32.29
C SER A 317 -32.11 0.69 32.04
N THR A 318 -32.59 1.82 31.51
CA THR A 318 -34.00 2.11 31.21
C THR A 318 -34.31 2.06 29.71
N ALA A 319 -33.30 2.23 28.85
CA ALA A 319 -33.39 2.09 27.41
C ALA A 319 -32.29 1.14 26.91
N PRO A 320 -32.39 -0.17 27.20
CA PRO A 320 -31.39 -1.13 26.74
C PRO A 320 -31.46 -1.24 25.21
N PHE A 321 -30.31 -1.49 24.56
CA PHE A 321 -30.24 -1.70 23.12
C PHE A 321 -30.90 -3.03 22.73
N ASN A 322 -31.86 -2.96 21.82
CA ASN A 322 -32.66 -4.06 21.25
C ASN A 322 -32.55 -4.13 19.71
N GLY A 323 -31.54 -3.50 19.13
CA GLY A 323 -31.38 -3.37 17.69
C GLY A 323 -30.41 -4.38 17.07
N THR A 324 -29.94 -4.05 15.86
CA THR A 324 -28.88 -4.79 15.17
C THR A 324 -27.69 -3.86 14.97
N PHE A 325 -26.48 -4.33 15.28
CA PHE A 325 -25.25 -3.62 14.97
C PHE A 325 -24.29 -4.56 14.24
N ASN A 326 -23.96 -4.23 12.99
CA ASN A 326 -23.08 -5.03 12.15
C ASN A 326 -21.79 -4.26 11.86
N GLY A 327 -20.65 -4.77 12.27
CA GLY A 327 -19.35 -4.16 11.97
C GLY A 327 -18.88 -4.39 10.55
N ASN A 328 -19.52 -5.26 9.76
CA ASN A 328 -19.10 -5.61 8.39
C ASN A 328 -17.62 -6.01 8.26
N GLY A 329 -17.01 -6.50 9.36
CA GLY A 329 -15.59 -6.84 9.44
C GLY A 329 -14.66 -5.65 9.70
N HIS A 330 -15.20 -4.44 9.87
CA HIS A 330 -14.43 -3.24 10.21
C HIS A 330 -13.89 -3.27 11.63
N THR A 331 -12.77 -2.56 11.79
CA THR A 331 -12.05 -2.46 13.06
C THR A 331 -12.48 -1.21 13.82
N ILE A 332 -12.74 -1.37 15.12
CA ILE A 332 -12.81 -0.28 16.09
C ILE A 332 -11.46 -0.23 16.81
N SER A 333 -10.82 0.94 16.78
CA SER A 333 -9.54 1.23 17.43
C SER A 333 -9.67 2.37 18.44
N GLY A 334 -8.76 2.44 19.40
CA GLY A 334 -8.63 3.55 20.36
C GLY A 334 -9.79 3.72 21.34
N LEU A 335 -10.72 2.76 21.42
CA LEU A 335 -11.85 2.81 22.35
C LEU A 335 -11.33 2.65 23.78
N ASN A 336 -11.53 3.67 24.61
CA ASN A 336 -11.05 3.70 25.99
C ASN A 336 -12.17 4.11 26.94
N LEU A 337 -12.81 3.12 27.57
CA LEU A 337 -13.94 3.32 28.47
C LEU A 337 -13.51 3.03 29.90
N THR A 338 -13.72 3.99 30.81
CA THR A 338 -13.34 3.84 32.22
C THR A 338 -14.48 4.24 33.16
N GLY A 339 -14.62 3.49 34.25
CA GLY A 339 -15.55 3.78 35.33
C GLY A 339 -16.99 3.28 35.09
N GLY A 340 -17.69 2.95 36.18
CA GLY A 340 -19.08 2.50 36.17
C GLY A 340 -19.28 1.00 36.43
N GLU A 341 -20.56 0.63 36.58
CA GLU A 341 -20.97 -0.76 36.91
C GLU A 341 -21.24 -1.64 35.69
N ALA A 342 -21.53 -1.07 34.52
CA ALA A 342 -21.75 -1.81 33.27
C ALA A 342 -20.98 -1.10 32.16
N VAL A 343 -19.77 -1.54 31.88
CA VAL A 343 -18.84 -0.84 30.98
C VAL A 343 -18.51 -1.75 29.81
N ALA A 344 -18.88 -1.31 28.61
CA ALA A 344 -18.61 -1.93 27.31
C ALA A 344 -19.05 -0.96 26.21
N LEU A 345 -18.78 -1.28 24.93
CA LEU A 345 -19.36 -0.53 23.80
C LEU A 345 -20.89 -0.42 23.93
N PHE A 346 -21.55 -1.53 24.28
CA PHE A 346 -22.96 -1.59 24.65
C PHE A 346 -23.10 -1.82 26.17
N SER A 347 -23.34 -0.76 26.92
CA SER A 347 -23.44 -0.84 28.39
C SER A 347 -24.63 -1.70 28.84
N TYR A 348 -25.80 -1.51 28.23
CA TYR A 348 -27.00 -2.30 28.53
C TYR A 348 -27.68 -2.82 27.26
N CYS A 349 -27.87 -4.14 27.20
CA CYS A 349 -28.55 -4.83 26.10
C CYS A 349 -29.86 -5.50 26.55
N GLY A 350 -30.82 -5.54 25.63
CA GLY A 350 -32.04 -6.33 25.69
C GLY A 350 -31.98 -7.45 24.65
N SER A 351 -32.97 -7.54 23.75
CA SER A 351 -32.93 -8.49 22.62
C SER A 351 -32.24 -7.85 21.42
N CYS A 352 -31.00 -8.24 21.09
CA CYS A 352 -30.22 -7.59 20.03
C CYS A 352 -29.31 -8.56 19.27
N GLU A 353 -28.81 -8.10 18.12
CA GLU A 353 -27.86 -8.82 17.26
C GLU A 353 -26.60 -7.97 17.05
N LEU A 354 -25.44 -8.50 17.41
CA LEU A 354 -24.15 -7.81 17.33
C LEU A 354 -23.17 -8.68 16.52
N GLN A 355 -22.74 -8.19 15.36
CA GLN A 355 -22.12 -9.04 14.35
C GLN A 355 -20.88 -8.42 13.72
N ASN A 356 -19.87 -9.23 13.37
CA ASN A 356 -18.75 -8.87 12.50
C ASN A 356 -17.95 -7.62 12.94
N ILE A 357 -17.61 -7.53 14.23
CA ILE A 357 -16.89 -6.38 14.81
C ILE A 357 -15.49 -6.84 15.22
N VAL A 358 -14.46 -6.11 14.81
CA VAL A 358 -13.09 -6.32 15.27
C VAL A 358 -12.72 -5.19 16.23
N PHE A 359 -12.25 -5.52 17.44
CA PHE A 359 -11.64 -4.56 18.36
C PHE A 359 -10.14 -4.77 18.39
N ASP A 360 -9.35 -3.80 17.95
CA ASP A 360 -7.89 -3.94 17.97
C ASP A 360 -7.29 -3.87 19.39
N GLU A 361 -5.97 -4.09 19.47
CA GLU A 361 -5.21 -4.09 20.72
C GLU A 361 -5.15 -2.75 21.46
N THR A 362 -5.47 -1.65 20.77
CA THR A 362 -5.50 -0.30 21.36
C THR A 362 -6.78 -0.05 22.16
N CYS A 363 -7.80 -0.89 21.99
CA CYS A 363 -9.04 -0.84 22.76
C CYS A 363 -8.83 -1.29 24.21
N ARG A 364 -9.41 -0.53 25.15
CA ARG A 364 -9.38 -0.82 26.59
C ARG A 364 -10.71 -0.48 27.26
N VAL A 365 -11.22 -1.42 28.05
CA VAL A 365 -12.42 -1.19 28.88
C VAL A 365 -12.13 -1.54 30.34
N GLU A 366 -12.40 -0.60 31.25
CA GLU A 366 -12.15 -0.73 32.68
C GLU A 366 -13.35 -0.28 33.53
N GLY A 367 -13.78 -1.11 34.48
CA GLY A 367 -14.94 -0.81 35.33
C GLY A 367 -14.96 -1.55 36.68
N SER A 368 -15.98 -1.29 37.50
CA SER A 368 -16.12 -1.90 38.84
C SER A 368 -17.16 -3.01 38.94
N GLY A 369 -18.03 -3.17 37.94
CA GLY A 369 -19.11 -4.15 37.95
C GLY A 369 -18.95 -5.25 36.89
N SER A 370 -19.85 -5.22 35.91
CA SER A 370 -19.90 -6.09 34.75
C SER A 370 -19.21 -5.42 33.57
N VAL A 371 -18.03 -5.90 33.22
CA VAL A 371 -17.15 -5.25 32.24
C VAL A 371 -16.91 -6.19 31.06
N ALA A 372 -17.00 -5.66 29.84
CA ALA A 372 -16.62 -6.38 28.62
C ALA A 372 -16.24 -5.42 27.51
N MET A 373 -15.67 -5.91 26.42
CA MET A 373 -15.46 -5.10 25.22
C MET A 373 -16.80 -4.78 24.54
N LEU A 374 -17.65 -5.80 24.35
CA LEU A 374 -18.88 -5.68 23.58
C LEU A 374 -20.12 -5.34 24.42
N CYS A 375 -20.52 -6.18 25.38
CA CYS A 375 -21.74 -6.02 26.17
C CYS A 375 -21.49 -6.01 27.68
N GLY A 376 -21.86 -4.93 28.38
CA GLY A 376 -21.69 -4.82 29.83
C GLY A 376 -22.69 -5.68 30.60
N ASN A 377 -23.98 -5.31 30.56
CA ASN A 377 -25.06 -6.00 31.26
C ASN A 377 -26.25 -6.29 30.35
N VAL A 378 -26.64 -7.56 30.25
CA VAL A 378 -27.84 -7.98 29.52
C VAL A 378 -29.02 -8.16 30.46
N ARG A 379 -30.07 -7.36 30.23
CA ARG A 379 -31.25 -7.25 31.09
C ARG A 379 -32.17 -8.46 30.95
N ASN A 380 -32.90 -8.55 29.84
CA ASN A 380 -33.79 -9.65 29.48
C ASN A 380 -33.79 -9.72 27.94
N GLY A 381 -33.96 -10.92 27.37
CA GLY A 381 -34.06 -11.06 25.92
C GLY A 381 -33.00 -11.97 25.32
N ALA A 382 -33.10 -12.17 24.01
CA ALA A 382 -32.17 -12.98 23.22
C ALA A 382 -31.08 -12.09 22.63
N VAL A 383 -29.82 -12.40 22.94
CA VAL A 383 -28.64 -11.70 22.40
C VAL A 383 -27.87 -12.66 21.51
N THR A 384 -27.75 -12.31 20.23
CA THR A 384 -26.94 -13.05 19.26
C THR A 384 -25.65 -12.27 19.02
N ILE A 385 -24.51 -12.92 19.24
CA ILE A 385 -23.18 -12.37 18.97
C ILE A 385 -22.51 -13.29 17.95
N SER A 386 -22.08 -12.76 16.80
CA SER A 386 -21.45 -13.58 15.77
C SER A 386 -20.31 -12.86 15.07
N GLY A 387 -19.18 -13.53 14.87
CA GLY A 387 -18.09 -12.94 14.11
C GLY A 387 -17.39 -11.79 14.83
N VAL A 388 -17.30 -11.80 16.16
CA VAL A 388 -16.66 -10.72 16.94
C VAL A 388 -15.27 -11.13 17.39
N GLU A 389 -14.27 -10.29 17.11
CA GLU A 389 -12.88 -10.49 17.51
C GLU A 389 -12.47 -9.44 18.54
N ASN A 390 -12.03 -9.87 19.72
CA ASN A 390 -11.46 -8.98 20.73
C ASN A 390 -9.94 -9.14 20.85
N HIS A 391 -9.18 -8.13 20.44
CA HIS A 391 -7.75 -7.99 20.69
C HIS A 391 -7.44 -7.03 21.86
N GLY A 392 -8.42 -6.21 22.25
CA GLY A 392 -8.28 -5.21 23.30
C GLY A 392 -8.40 -5.77 24.73
N THR A 393 -8.06 -4.92 25.69
CA THR A 393 -7.96 -5.30 27.12
C THR A 393 -9.24 -5.01 27.90
N VAL A 394 -9.68 -5.97 28.73
CA VAL A 394 -10.84 -5.82 29.63
C VAL A 394 -10.41 -5.97 31.09
N VAL A 395 -10.74 -4.99 31.93
CA VAL A 395 -10.38 -4.97 33.36
C VAL A 395 -11.59 -4.67 34.24
N ALA A 396 -12.01 -5.65 35.04
CA ALA A 396 -12.96 -5.45 36.12
C ALA A 396 -12.24 -5.40 37.48
N SER A 397 -12.35 -4.28 38.17
CA SER A 397 -11.93 -4.19 39.58
C SER A 397 -12.90 -4.90 40.55
N GLY A 398 -14.04 -5.39 40.06
CA GLY A 398 -15.06 -6.06 40.88
C GLY A 398 -15.56 -7.39 40.29
N ASN A 399 -16.88 -7.48 40.07
CA ASN A 399 -17.60 -8.77 40.06
C ASN A 399 -17.35 -9.67 38.84
N ALA A 400 -17.42 -9.16 37.61
CA ALA A 400 -17.33 -10.02 36.43
C ALA A 400 -16.72 -9.32 35.21
N ALA A 401 -15.80 -10.02 34.53
CA ALA A 401 -15.28 -9.62 33.22
C ALA A 401 -15.37 -10.77 32.22
N GLY A 402 -15.75 -10.46 30.99
CA GLY A 402 -15.59 -11.33 29.83
C GLY A 402 -15.21 -10.51 28.61
N ALA A 403 -14.57 -11.11 27.60
CA ALA A 403 -14.23 -10.36 26.38
C ALA A 403 -15.47 -9.77 25.71
N LEU A 404 -16.54 -10.55 25.60
CA LEU A 404 -17.75 -10.17 24.86
C LEU A 404 -18.89 -9.76 25.78
N VAL A 405 -19.08 -10.45 26.91
CA VAL A 405 -20.21 -10.18 27.81
C VAL A 405 -19.74 -10.14 29.25
N GLY A 406 -20.02 -9.04 29.95
CA GLY A 406 -19.70 -8.89 31.36
C GLY A 406 -20.66 -9.70 32.23
N SER A 407 -21.97 -9.46 32.06
CA SER A 407 -22.99 -10.24 32.77
C SER A 407 -24.36 -10.32 32.08
N GLY A 408 -25.12 -11.40 32.32
CA GLY A 408 -26.52 -11.54 31.93
C GLY A 408 -27.46 -11.96 33.08
N ARG A 409 -28.70 -11.46 33.09
CA ARG A 409 -29.71 -11.83 34.12
C ARG A 409 -30.47 -13.11 33.79
N LEU A 410 -31.35 -13.53 34.70
CA LEU A 410 -32.05 -14.83 34.71
C LEU A 410 -32.83 -15.18 33.42
N LEU A 411 -33.32 -14.16 32.70
CA LEU A 411 -34.10 -14.33 31.46
C LEU A 411 -33.30 -13.98 30.19
N SER A 412 -31.99 -13.76 30.31
CA SER A 412 -31.11 -13.63 29.14
C SER A 412 -30.91 -14.98 28.44
N VAL A 413 -30.82 -14.94 27.12
CA VAL A 413 -30.46 -16.09 26.29
C VAL A 413 -29.36 -15.63 25.33
N PHE A 414 -28.18 -16.22 25.45
CA PHE A 414 -27.04 -15.91 24.60
C PHE A 414 -26.81 -17.00 23.57
N THR A 415 -26.61 -16.57 22.32
CA THR A 415 -26.08 -17.39 21.23
C THR A 415 -24.84 -16.69 20.72
N ILE A 416 -23.66 -17.26 20.98
CA ILE A 416 -22.37 -16.70 20.57
C ILE A 416 -21.70 -17.66 19.59
N THR A 417 -21.34 -17.18 18.41
CA THR A 417 -20.79 -18.04 17.34
C THR A 417 -19.62 -17.39 16.62
N ASN A 418 -18.61 -18.16 16.22
CA ASN A 418 -17.49 -17.67 15.42
C ASN A 418 -16.82 -16.41 16.03
N CYS A 419 -16.58 -16.40 17.35
CA CYS A 419 -15.97 -15.27 18.03
C CYS A 419 -14.61 -15.63 18.64
N SER A 420 -13.71 -14.66 18.75
CA SER A 420 -12.38 -14.85 19.33
C SER A 420 -12.08 -13.85 20.45
N ASN A 421 -11.23 -14.29 21.38
CA ASN A 421 -10.54 -13.39 22.29
C ASN A 421 -9.03 -13.65 22.27
N THR A 422 -8.26 -12.60 22.03
CA THR A 422 -6.79 -12.60 22.10
C THR A 422 -6.28 -11.57 23.10
N GLY A 423 -7.13 -10.59 23.45
CA GLY A 423 -6.84 -9.59 24.46
C GLY A 423 -6.88 -10.12 25.90
N SER A 424 -6.26 -9.39 26.81
CA SER A 424 -6.19 -9.77 28.22
C SER A 424 -7.49 -9.47 28.96
N ILE A 425 -7.96 -10.43 29.77
CA ILE A 425 -9.16 -10.29 30.61
C ILE A 425 -8.76 -10.41 32.07
N THR A 426 -9.04 -9.37 32.85
CA THR A 426 -8.73 -9.33 34.28
C THR A 426 -9.99 -9.07 35.10
N ALA A 427 -10.25 -9.86 36.13
CA ALA A 427 -11.28 -9.58 37.14
C ALA A 427 -10.85 -10.03 38.53
N GLN A 428 -11.32 -9.35 39.59
CA GLN A 428 -11.06 -9.83 40.96
C GLN A 428 -11.81 -11.12 41.30
N SER A 429 -13.06 -11.24 40.83
CA SER A 429 -13.92 -12.40 41.07
C SER A 429 -13.99 -13.29 39.83
N ASN A 430 -14.99 -13.07 38.96
CA ASN A 430 -15.26 -13.93 37.80
C ASN A 430 -14.64 -13.33 36.53
N ALA A 431 -13.42 -13.74 36.20
CA ALA A 431 -12.88 -13.54 34.86
C ALA A 431 -13.26 -14.76 33.99
N ALA A 432 -13.62 -14.52 32.74
CA ALA A 432 -13.85 -15.60 31.78
C ALA A 432 -13.42 -15.15 30.39
N ALA A 433 -13.11 -16.11 29.51
CA ALA A 433 -12.66 -15.81 28.17
C ALA A 433 -13.66 -14.96 27.39
N LEU A 434 -14.92 -15.40 27.28
CA LEU A 434 -15.94 -14.70 26.49
C LEU A 434 -17.05 -14.08 27.34
N VAL A 435 -17.59 -14.83 28.31
CA VAL A 435 -18.76 -14.41 29.10
C VAL A 435 -18.48 -14.52 30.59
N GLY A 436 -18.34 -13.37 31.25
CA GLY A 436 -18.01 -13.28 32.67
C GLY A 436 -18.99 -14.03 33.58
N THR A 437 -20.30 -13.77 33.42
CA THR A 437 -21.34 -14.54 34.13
C THR A 437 -22.71 -14.43 33.47
N SER A 438 -23.50 -15.49 33.46
CA SER A 438 -24.90 -15.44 33.07
C SER A 438 -25.80 -16.18 34.06
N ALA A 439 -26.82 -15.50 34.58
CA ALA A 439 -27.90 -16.19 35.30
C ALA A 439 -28.89 -16.88 34.33
N GLY A 440 -28.77 -16.60 33.03
CA GLY A 440 -29.61 -17.11 31.96
C GLY A 440 -29.03 -18.32 31.23
N LYS A 441 -29.45 -18.54 29.99
CA LYS A 441 -28.93 -19.60 29.12
C LYS A 441 -27.78 -19.07 28.27
N LEU A 442 -26.74 -19.87 28.10
CA LEU A 442 -25.56 -19.55 27.29
C LEU A 442 -25.23 -20.71 26.33
N SER A 443 -25.13 -20.40 25.04
CA SER A 443 -24.64 -21.30 24.00
C SER A 443 -23.46 -20.64 23.26
N MET A 444 -22.34 -21.35 23.14
CA MET A 444 -21.13 -20.91 22.44
C MET A 444 -20.71 -21.97 21.42
N GLU A 445 -20.44 -21.56 20.17
CA GLU A 445 -20.03 -22.45 19.09
C GLU A 445 -18.90 -21.86 18.23
N ASN A 446 -17.90 -22.67 17.87
CA ASN A 446 -16.82 -22.30 16.94
C ASN A 446 -16.04 -21.05 17.40
N CYS A 447 -15.83 -20.90 18.71
CA CYS A 447 -15.13 -19.76 19.30
C CYS A 447 -13.75 -20.17 19.84
N PHE A 448 -12.83 -19.24 19.98
CA PHE A 448 -11.55 -19.54 20.63
C PHE A 448 -11.04 -18.42 21.53
N ASN A 449 -10.15 -18.77 22.45
CA ASN A 449 -9.42 -17.81 23.27
C ASN A 449 -7.93 -18.13 23.33
N THR A 450 -7.11 -17.15 22.95
CA THR A 450 -5.66 -17.14 23.16
C THR A 450 -5.24 -16.08 24.18
N GLY A 451 -6.16 -15.22 24.60
CA GLY A 451 -5.93 -14.15 25.55
C GLY A 451 -5.70 -14.65 26.97
N VAL A 452 -4.90 -13.89 27.74
CA VAL A 452 -4.58 -14.21 29.12
C VAL A 452 -5.75 -13.86 30.04
N ILE A 453 -6.24 -14.84 30.80
CA ILE A 453 -7.31 -14.68 31.79
C ILE A 453 -6.74 -14.65 33.21
N THR A 454 -6.94 -13.53 33.90
CA THR A 454 -6.45 -13.27 35.26
C THR A 454 -7.61 -13.02 36.22
N GLY A 455 -7.83 -13.92 37.16
CA GLY A 455 -8.83 -13.75 38.22
C GLY A 455 -8.75 -14.82 39.29
N SER A 456 -9.82 -14.99 40.08
CA SER A 456 -9.90 -16.05 41.10
C SER A 456 -9.73 -17.45 40.49
N ALA A 457 -9.41 -18.48 41.28
CA ALA A 457 -9.06 -19.81 40.77
C ALA A 457 -10.17 -20.52 39.97
N GLU A 458 -11.44 -20.14 40.17
CA GLU A 458 -12.60 -20.60 39.38
C GLU A 458 -12.85 -19.70 38.14
N GLY A 459 -12.25 -18.50 38.09
CA GLY A 459 -12.40 -17.48 37.05
C GLY A 459 -11.39 -17.58 35.91
N LYS A 460 -11.15 -18.78 35.39
CA LYS A 460 -10.40 -19.00 34.13
C LYS A 460 -11.16 -19.91 33.16
N GLU A 461 -12.48 -19.84 33.24
CA GLU A 461 -13.39 -20.59 32.38
C GLU A 461 -13.62 -19.88 31.04
N PHE A 462 -14.18 -20.60 30.07
CA PHE A 462 -14.53 -20.02 28.78
C PHE A 462 -15.77 -19.12 28.90
N GLY A 463 -16.74 -19.54 29.72
CA GLY A 463 -17.84 -18.70 30.19
C GLY A 463 -18.66 -19.37 31.28
N PHE A 464 -19.27 -18.58 32.15
CA PHE A 464 -20.05 -19.08 33.28
C PHE A 464 -21.56 -18.88 33.09
N ALA A 465 -22.36 -19.92 33.30
CA ALA A 465 -23.82 -19.81 33.33
C ALA A 465 -24.50 -20.68 34.39
N THR A 466 -25.42 -20.12 35.17
CA THR A 466 -26.08 -20.87 36.27
C THR A 466 -27.29 -21.70 35.82
N LYS A 467 -27.92 -21.36 34.69
CA LYS A 467 -29.14 -22.05 34.22
C LYS A 467 -28.87 -23.12 33.18
N SER A 468 -28.04 -22.81 32.18
CA SER A 468 -27.66 -23.74 31.11
C SER A 468 -26.41 -23.21 30.41
N LEU A 469 -25.42 -24.08 30.24
CA LEU A 469 -24.20 -23.82 29.47
C LEU A 469 -24.04 -24.89 28.39
N VAL A 470 -23.89 -24.47 27.15
CA VAL A 470 -23.58 -25.34 26.00
C VAL A 470 -22.36 -24.77 25.30
N ILE A 471 -21.31 -25.57 25.14
CA ILE A 471 -20.05 -25.19 24.50
C ILE A 471 -19.71 -26.27 23.48
N ASN A 472 -19.63 -25.89 22.21
CA ASN A 472 -19.38 -26.79 21.09
C ASN A 472 -18.25 -26.24 20.21
N ASN A 473 -17.28 -27.10 19.85
CA ASN A 473 -16.13 -26.71 19.01
C ASN A 473 -15.47 -25.38 19.43
N CYS A 474 -15.32 -25.19 20.74
CA CYS A 474 -14.65 -24.03 21.29
C CYS A 474 -13.28 -24.41 21.84
N TRP A 475 -12.31 -23.52 21.73
CA TRP A 475 -10.91 -23.81 22.00
C TRP A 475 -10.30 -22.80 22.98
N ASP A 476 -9.50 -23.27 23.95
CA ASP A 476 -8.79 -22.44 24.93
C ASP A 476 -7.46 -23.10 25.33
N TYR A 477 -6.51 -22.35 25.87
CA TYR A 477 -5.24 -22.91 26.39
C TYR A 477 -5.39 -23.68 27.70
N THR A 478 -6.34 -23.29 28.55
CA THR A 478 -6.38 -23.70 29.97
C THR A 478 -7.76 -24.09 30.50
N SER A 479 -8.85 -23.66 29.85
CA SER A 479 -10.22 -23.93 30.29
C SER A 479 -10.58 -25.41 30.17
N GLY A 480 -11.13 -25.97 31.25
CA GLY A 480 -11.67 -27.35 31.25
C GLY A 480 -13.03 -27.50 30.56
N GLN A 481 -13.62 -26.41 30.05
CA GLN A 481 -14.93 -26.41 29.38
C GLN A 481 -14.84 -26.60 27.87
N THR A 482 -13.63 -26.47 27.31
CA THR A 482 -13.35 -26.37 25.87
C THR A 482 -12.44 -27.50 25.41
N LEU A 483 -12.18 -27.55 24.10
CA LEU A 483 -11.05 -28.28 23.55
C LEU A 483 -9.76 -27.52 23.91
N ASN A 484 -8.70 -28.26 24.25
CA ASN A 484 -7.41 -27.65 24.56
C ASN A 484 -6.60 -27.44 23.28
N MET A 485 -5.94 -26.30 23.17
CA MET A 485 -4.93 -26.02 22.15
C MET A 485 -3.56 -25.73 22.77
N THR A 486 -2.51 -25.74 21.97
CA THR A 486 -1.16 -25.27 22.35
C THR A 486 -0.75 -24.05 21.52
N PRO A 487 0.18 -23.21 21.99
CA PRO A 487 0.65 -22.06 21.21
C PRO A 487 1.17 -22.45 19.81
N ALA A 488 1.84 -23.59 19.69
CA ALA A 488 2.32 -24.10 18.41
C ALA A 488 1.17 -24.38 17.43
N GLN A 489 0.04 -24.92 17.91
CA GLN A 489 -1.14 -25.19 17.07
C GLN A 489 -1.81 -23.90 16.57
N VAL A 490 -1.68 -22.81 17.31
CA VAL A 490 -2.15 -21.50 16.86
C VAL A 490 -1.21 -20.95 15.81
N GLU A 491 0.10 -21.03 16.05
CA GLU A 491 1.14 -20.48 15.17
C GLU A 491 1.28 -21.24 13.84
N ASP A 492 1.15 -22.57 13.86
CA ASP A 492 1.35 -23.42 12.68
C ASP A 492 0.09 -23.56 11.82
N GLY A 493 -1.09 -23.14 12.31
CA GLY A 493 -2.36 -23.22 11.60
C GLY A 493 -3.23 -24.43 11.93
N GLU A 494 -2.78 -25.34 12.80
CA GLU A 494 -3.58 -26.48 13.23
C GLU A 494 -4.92 -26.05 13.84
N LEU A 495 -4.94 -25.02 14.69
CA LEU A 495 -6.17 -24.48 15.25
C LEU A 495 -7.11 -24.02 14.14
N CYS A 496 -6.62 -23.22 13.19
CA CYS A 496 -7.42 -22.71 12.08
C CYS A 496 -8.04 -23.85 11.26
N TYR A 497 -7.29 -24.92 11.03
CA TYR A 497 -7.78 -26.12 10.35
C TYR A 497 -8.86 -26.85 11.16
N LEU A 498 -8.61 -27.07 12.46
CA LEU A 498 -9.48 -27.86 13.33
C LEU A 498 -10.79 -27.13 13.67
N ILE A 499 -10.73 -25.83 13.98
CA ILE A 499 -11.93 -25.04 14.31
C ILE A 499 -12.88 -24.93 13.12
N ASN A 500 -12.36 -25.06 11.89
CA ASN A 500 -13.12 -25.20 10.66
C ASN A 500 -13.61 -26.63 10.37
N ASP A 501 -13.70 -27.50 11.37
CA ASP A 501 -14.11 -28.90 11.21
C ASP A 501 -13.22 -29.64 10.19
N ASN A 502 -11.90 -29.57 10.40
CA ASN A 502 -10.88 -30.17 9.52
C ASN A 502 -10.92 -29.62 8.09
N ALA A 503 -11.05 -28.29 7.97
CA ALA A 503 -11.31 -27.56 6.71
C ALA A 503 -12.63 -27.93 5.99
N GLY A 504 -13.62 -28.47 6.73
CA GLY A 504 -14.99 -28.65 6.23
C GLY A 504 -15.82 -27.35 6.17
N LYS A 505 -15.34 -26.29 6.83
CA LYS A 505 -15.94 -24.94 6.86
C LYS A 505 -14.91 -23.90 6.43
N ASP A 506 -15.38 -22.76 5.92
CA ASP A 506 -14.55 -21.61 5.56
C ASP A 506 -15.02 -20.39 6.37
N ILE A 507 -14.72 -20.43 7.66
CA ILE A 507 -15.07 -19.39 8.63
C ILE A 507 -13.79 -18.69 9.06
N TRP A 508 -12.88 -19.45 9.68
CA TRP A 508 -11.61 -18.96 10.17
C TRP A 508 -10.53 -19.09 9.09
N ARG A 509 -9.66 -18.10 8.96
CA ARG A 509 -8.56 -18.09 8.01
C ARG A 509 -7.28 -17.67 8.71
N GLN A 510 -6.13 -17.99 8.14
CA GLN A 510 -4.83 -17.61 8.71
C GLN A 510 -3.77 -17.54 7.62
N ASN A 511 -3.03 -16.44 7.58
CA ASN A 511 -1.83 -16.29 6.78
C ASN A 511 -0.66 -17.05 7.44
N LEU A 512 -0.12 -18.06 6.76
CA LEU A 512 0.96 -18.91 7.23
C LEU A 512 2.17 -18.81 6.30
N ASP A 513 2.04 -19.33 5.08
CA ASP A 513 3.12 -19.49 4.12
C ASP A 513 2.82 -18.88 2.74
N ASN A 514 1.63 -18.31 2.50
CA ASN A 514 1.20 -17.64 1.27
C ASN A 514 1.92 -16.32 0.91
N GLY A 515 3.07 -16.02 1.51
CA GLY A 515 3.85 -14.80 1.25
C GLY A 515 3.27 -13.50 1.81
N ARG A 516 2.09 -13.52 2.43
CA ARG A 516 1.55 -12.39 3.19
C ARG A 516 2.16 -12.34 4.59
N GLU A 517 1.93 -11.22 5.30
CA GLU A 517 2.23 -11.12 6.72
C GLU A 517 1.51 -12.25 7.47
N ARG A 518 2.27 -12.97 8.31
CA ARG A 518 1.78 -14.13 9.04
C ARG A 518 0.79 -13.66 10.12
N ASP A 519 -0.40 -14.23 10.12
CA ASP A 519 -1.37 -13.98 11.18
C ASP A 519 -0.97 -14.80 12.43
N MET A 520 -0.91 -14.14 13.58
CA MET A 520 -0.55 -14.77 14.85
C MET A 520 -1.60 -15.78 15.36
N TRP A 521 -2.82 -15.70 14.84
CA TRP A 521 -3.97 -16.53 15.21
C TRP A 521 -4.97 -16.59 14.05
N PRO A 522 -5.96 -17.50 14.08
CA PRO A 522 -7.04 -17.50 13.10
C PRO A 522 -7.86 -16.20 13.16
N VAL A 523 -8.19 -15.63 12.02
CA VAL A 523 -8.96 -14.39 11.84
C VAL A 523 -10.21 -14.64 10.98
N LEU A 524 -11.21 -13.78 11.06
CA LEU A 524 -12.42 -13.86 10.22
C LEU A 524 -12.27 -13.08 8.91
N ARG A 525 -11.27 -12.18 8.83
CA ARG A 525 -10.98 -11.40 7.63
C ARG A 525 -10.74 -12.32 6.43
N LYS A 526 -11.59 -12.19 5.41
CA LYS A 526 -11.57 -13.06 4.22
C LYS A 526 -10.32 -12.92 3.36
N THR A 527 -9.58 -11.83 3.49
CA THR A 527 -8.28 -11.65 2.83
C THR A 527 -7.17 -12.51 3.45
N ALA A 528 -7.37 -13.16 4.60
CA ALA A 528 -6.44 -14.19 5.08
C ALA A 528 -6.58 -15.50 4.28
N GLY A 529 -5.54 -16.34 4.27
CA GLY A 529 -5.52 -17.62 3.55
C GLY A 529 -6.31 -18.73 4.24
N MET A 530 -6.99 -19.59 3.49
CA MET A 530 -7.59 -20.80 4.06
C MET A 530 -6.51 -21.83 4.40
N VAL A 531 -6.58 -22.42 5.58
CA VAL A 531 -5.57 -23.39 6.05
C VAL A 531 -6.00 -24.83 5.73
N TYR A 532 -5.10 -25.57 5.09
CA TYR A 532 -5.24 -26.98 4.76
C TYR A 532 -4.14 -27.80 5.43
N LYS A 533 -4.36 -29.11 5.54
CA LYS A 533 -3.35 -30.07 6.01
C LYS A 533 -2.79 -30.86 4.82
N LYS A 534 -1.49 -30.73 4.56
CA LYS A 534 -0.79 -31.46 3.50
C LYS A 534 0.51 -32.05 4.00
N ASP A 535 0.71 -33.34 3.76
CA ASP A 535 1.93 -34.08 4.14
C ASP A 535 2.31 -33.93 5.63
N GLY A 536 1.30 -33.76 6.49
CA GLY A 536 1.47 -33.58 7.93
C GLY A 536 1.76 -32.14 8.38
N ILE A 537 1.83 -31.18 7.45
CA ILE A 537 2.06 -29.75 7.71
C ILE A 537 0.78 -28.97 7.39
N TYR A 538 0.53 -27.91 8.16
CA TYR A 538 -0.55 -26.97 7.90
C TYR A 538 -0.03 -25.84 7.01
N THR A 539 -0.74 -25.57 5.92
CA THR A 539 -0.31 -24.63 4.88
C THR A 539 -1.55 -23.93 4.32
N ASN A 540 -1.37 -22.70 3.87
CA ASN A 540 -2.39 -21.98 3.12
C ASN A 540 -1.98 -21.75 1.66
N ILE A 541 -1.04 -22.56 1.19
CA ILE A 541 -0.57 -22.58 -0.19
C ILE A 541 -0.97 -23.87 -0.92
N ILE A 542 -1.38 -23.74 -2.17
CA ILE A 542 -1.49 -24.86 -3.10
C ILE A 542 -0.11 -25.12 -3.75
N SER A 543 0.49 -26.28 -3.44
CA SER A 543 1.87 -26.58 -3.88
C SER A 543 2.00 -27.00 -5.36
N SER A 544 0.90 -27.25 -6.08
CA SER A 544 0.88 -27.59 -7.51
C SER A 544 -0.52 -27.47 -8.10
N LEU A 545 -0.70 -26.66 -9.13
CA LEU A 545 -1.94 -26.64 -9.92
C LEU A 545 -2.01 -27.89 -10.81
N VAL A 546 -3.18 -28.52 -10.81
CA VAL A 546 -3.51 -29.55 -11.80
C VAL A 546 -4.07 -28.83 -13.02
N PRO A 547 -3.53 -29.04 -14.23
CA PRO A 547 -4.07 -28.41 -15.42
C PRO A 547 -5.41 -29.05 -15.78
N TYR A 548 -6.38 -28.21 -16.12
CA TYR A 548 -7.72 -28.61 -16.55
C TYR A 548 -8.08 -27.96 -17.88
N ARG A 549 -8.89 -28.65 -18.69
CA ARG A 549 -9.47 -28.07 -19.91
C ARG A 549 -10.85 -27.46 -19.68
N TYR A 550 -11.70 -28.14 -18.92
CA TYR A 550 -13.08 -27.71 -18.68
C TYR A 550 -13.19 -27.11 -17.29
N PHE A 551 -13.99 -26.05 -17.17
CA PHE A 551 -14.19 -25.31 -15.93
C PHE A 551 -15.67 -25.12 -15.62
N LYS A 552 -16.01 -25.08 -14.33
CA LYS A 552 -17.35 -24.75 -13.85
C LYS A 552 -17.28 -23.65 -12.81
N LEU A 553 -18.00 -22.56 -13.02
CA LEU A 553 -18.22 -21.52 -12.02
C LEU A 553 -19.64 -21.65 -11.47
N THR A 554 -19.76 -21.92 -10.17
CA THR A 554 -21.06 -22.06 -9.49
C THR A 554 -21.24 -20.96 -8.46
N PHE A 555 -22.14 -20.03 -8.69
CA PHE A 555 -22.57 -19.04 -7.70
C PHE A 555 -23.56 -19.67 -6.72
N THR A 556 -23.37 -19.41 -5.43
CA THR A 556 -24.14 -20.01 -4.32
C THR A 556 -24.80 -18.99 -3.39
N GLN A 557 -24.45 -17.70 -3.50
CA GLN A 557 -25.09 -16.63 -2.75
C GLN A 557 -24.92 -15.27 -3.44
N LEU A 558 -25.91 -14.39 -3.30
CA LEU A 558 -25.84 -12.98 -3.70
C LEU A 558 -25.60 -12.09 -2.48
N GLN A 559 -25.11 -10.88 -2.71
CA GLN A 559 -25.03 -9.85 -1.67
C GLN A 559 -26.41 -9.51 -1.09
N GLY A 560 -27.47 -9.59 -1.89
CA GLY A 560 -28.87 -9.46 -1.48
C GLY A 560 -29.47 -10.70 -0.80
N GLY A 561 -28.71 -11.78 -0.63
CA GLY A 561 -29.13 -13.01 0.03
C GLY A 561 -29.18 -14.25 -0.87
N GLN A 562 -29.96 -15.25 -0.45
CA GLN A 562 -29.96 -16.60 -1.04
C GLN A 562 -30.79 -16.72 -2.34
N ASN A 563 -31.70 -15.78 -2.60
CA ASN A 563 -32.58 -15.79 -3.78
C ASN A 563 -32.67 -14.39 -4.37
N GLY A 564 -32.82 -14.27 -5.69
CA GLY A 564 -32.94 -12.97 -6.33
C GLY A 564 -32.62 -13.01 -7.81
N VAL A 565 -31.88 -12.00 -8.26
CA VAL A 565 -31.37 -11.89 -9.64
C VAL A 565 -29.85 -11.86 -9.56
N LEU A 566 -29.18 -12.76 -10.26
CA LEU A 566 -27.72 -12.75 -10.41
C LEU A 566 -27.37 -11.94 -11.65
N GLN A 567 -26.35 -11.08 -11.55
CA GLN A 567 -25.78 -10.39 -12.70
C GLN A 567 -24.25 -10.29 -12.63
N PHE A 568 -23.61 -10.33 -13.80
CA PHE A 568 -22.21 -9.99 -14.03
C PHE A 568 -21.98 -9.80 -15.53
N ALA A 569 -20.96 -9.04 -15.91
CA ALA A 569 -20.69 -8.71 -17.31
C ALA A 569 -19.86 -9.80 -18.02
N GLU A 570 -18.80 -10.31 -17.40
CA GLU A 570 -17.81 -11.17 -18.05
C GLU A 570 -17.08 -12.05 -17.00
N PHE A 571 -16.56 -13.20 -17.42
CA PHE A 571 -15.72 -14.11 -16.63
C PHE A 571 -14.51 -14.61 -17.43
N ASP A 572 -13.31 -14.49 -16.84
CA ASP A 572 -12.06 -14.97 -17.44
C ASP A 572 -11.23 -15.81 -16.46
N LEU A 573 -10.40 -16.69 -17.00
CA LEU A 573 -9.36 -17.40 -16.25
C LEU A 573 -8.04 -16.65 -16.41
N LEU A 574 -7.20 -16.63 -15.37
CA LEU A 574 -5.91 -15.95 -15.39
C LEU A 574 -4.74 -16.94 -15.43
N ASN A 575 -3.74 -16.64 -16.28
CA ASN A 575 -2.51 -17.40 -16.44
C ASN A 575 -1.44 -17.04 -15.37
N ASP A 576 -0.24 -17.61 -15.48
CA ASP A 576 0.84 -17.44 -14.49
C ASP A 576 1.43 -16.03 -14.40
N VAL A 577 1.16 -15.18 -15.39
CA VAL A 577 1.48 -13.75 -15.40
C VAL A 577 0.26 -12.85 -15.17
N LEU A 578 -0.87 -13.46 -14.76
CA LEU A 578 -2.14 -12.79 -14.44
C LEU A 578 -2.84 -12.12 -15.64
N GLU A 579 -2.56 -12.59 -16.84
CA GLU A 579 -3.30 -12.20 -18.06
C GLU A 579 -4.43 -13.20 -18.34
N GLU A 580 -5.45 -12.74 -19.07
CA GLU A 580 -6.60 -13.55 -19.47
C GLU A 580 -6.16 -14.74 -20.32
N ALA A 581 -6.70 -15.92 -20.01
CA ALA A 581 -6.39 -17.15 -20.71
C ALA A 581 -7.00 -17.12 -22.12
N GLU A 582 -6.17 -17.33 -23.13
CA GLU A 582 -6.65 -17.35 -24.51
C GLU A 582 -7.66 -18.48 -24.76
N ASN A 583 -8.72 -18.19 -25.52
CA ASN A 583 -9.72 -19.15 -26.02
C ASN A 583 -10.70 -19.72 -24.97
N LEU A 584 -10.92 -19.03 -23.85
CA LEU A 584 -12.01 -19.40 -22.96
C LEU A 584 -13.36 -19.24 -23.67
N SER A 585 -14.22 -20.26 -23.60
CA SER A 585 -15.55 -20.20 -24.21
C SER A 585 -16.58 -20.93 -23.37
N GLY A 586 -17.71 -20.28 -23.12
CA GLY A 586 -18.88 -20.89 -22.50
C GLY A 586 -19.51 -21.95 -23.41
N TYR A 587 -19.96 -23.05 -22.83
CA TYR A 587 -20.68 -24.09 -23.58
C TYR A 587 -22.02 -24.52 -22.98
N ASP A 588 -22.31 -24.15 -21.74
CA ASP A 588 -23.60 -24.40 -21.08
C ASP A 588 -23.76 -23.46 -19.87
N GLY A 589 -25.00 -23.14 -19.50
CA GLY A 589 -25.31 -22.24 -18.41
C GLY A 589 -26.80 -21.89 -18.31
N PRO A 590 -27.19 -21.14 -17.28
CA PRO A 590 -28.57 -20.72 -17.07
C PRO A 590 -29.04 -19.73 -18.15
N GLU A 591 -30.32 -19.83 -18.52
CA GLU A 591 -30.96 -18.81 -19.36
C GLU A 591 -31.15 -17.50 -18.57
N GLY A 592 -30.94 -16.39 -19.26
CA GLY A 592 -31.10 -15.04 -18.71
C GLY A 592 -32.36 -14.34 -19.21
N PHE A 593 -32.58 -13.11 -18.74
CA PHE A 593 -33.69 -12.29 -19.17
C PHE A 593 -33.36 -11.51 -20.43
N GLY A 594 -34.28 -11.43 -21.39
CA GLY A 594 -34.21 -10.42 -22.47
C GLY A 594 -32.96 -10.44 -23.36
N GLY A 595 -32.28 -11.58 -23.51
CA GLY A 595 -31.02 -11.69 -24.26
C GLY A 595 -29.74 -11.61 -23.40
N GLU A 596 -29.88 -11.49 -22.09
CA GLU A 596 -28.79 -11.44 -21.10
C GLU A 596 -28.43 -12.86 -20.59
N GLY A 597 -28.28 -13.81 -21.52
CA GLY A 597 -28.05 -15.23 -21.24
C GLY A 597 -26.59 -15.58 -20.93
N TRP A 598 -26.33 -16.83 -20.55
CA TRP A 598 -25.00 -17.30 -20.16
C TRP A 598 -23.91 -17.08 -21.21
N ILE A 599 -24.28 -16.94 -22.49
CA ILE A 599 -23.32 -16.71 -23.58
C ILE A 599 -22.54 -15.41 -23.42
N ASN A 600 -23.13 -14.42 -22.73
CA ASN A 600 -22.51 -13.13 -22.46
C ASN A 600 -21.48 -13.20 -21.32
N ALA A 601 -21.30 -14.36 -20.69
CA ALA A 601 -20.34 -14.52 -19.59
C ALA A 601 -18.90 -14.73 -20.08
N THR A 602 -18.69 -14.99 -21.38
CA THR A 602 -17.38 -15.25 -22.02
C THR A 602 -17.40 -14.75 -23.47
N ASP A 603 -17.95 -13.57 -23.73
CA ASP A 603 -18.08 -13.01 -25.09
C ASP A 603 -17.07 -11.90 -25.41
N ASP A 604 -16.12 -11.67 -24.51
CA ASP A 604 -15.08 -10.63 -24.57
C ASP A 604 -15.68 -9.22 -24.73
N ASN A 605 -16.89 -9.00 -24.21
CA ASN A 605 -17.62 -7.74 -24.31
C ASN A 605 -18.29 -7.36 -22.99
N VAL A 606 -17.57 -6.57 -22.19
CA VAL A 606 -18.09 -6.00 -20.94
C VAL A 606 -19.33 -5.11 -21.11
N GLY A 607 -19.69 -4.72 -22.32
CA GLY A 607 -20.93 -3.99 -22.63
C GLY A 607 -22.19 -4.87 -22.58
N THR A 608 -22.04 -6.19 -22.72
CA THR A 608 -23.08 -7.20 -22.51
C THR A 608 -23.03 -7.73 -21.07
N LYS A 609 -24.07 -8.44 -20.65
CA LYS A 609 -24.12 -9.04 -19.31
C LYS A 609 -24.92 -10.33 -19.27
N TYR A 610 -24.63 -11.16 -18.29
CA TYR A 610 -25.57 -12.13 -17.77
C TYR A 610 -26.51 -11.45 -16.76
N CYS A 611 -27.81 -11.77 -16.84
CA CYS A 611 -28.79 -11.40 -15.83
C CYS A 611 -29.92 -12.44 -15.81
N GLY A 612 -30.09 -13.13 -14.68
CA GLY A 612 -31.07 -14.23 -14.60
C GLY A 612 -31.57 -14.51 -13.20
N SER A 613 -32.60 -15.36 -13.13
CA SER A 613 -33.18 -15.78 -11.84
C SER A 613 -32.16 -16.59 -11.03
N PHE A 614 -32.01 -16.26 -9.75
CA PHE A 614 -31.14 -16.95 -8.81
C PHE A 614 -31.96 -17.57 -7.66
N ASN A 615 -31.78 -18.88 -7.44
CA ASN A 615 -32.49 -19.64 -6.41
C ASN A 615 -31.51 -20.55 -5.65
N GLY A 616 -30.53 -19.94 -5.00
CA GLY A 616 -29.49 -20.61 -4.21
C GLY A 616 -28.32 -21.21 -4.99
N ASN A 617 -28.46 -21.53 -6.29
CA ASN A 617 -27.36 -22.03 -7.12
C ASN A 617 -27.51 -21.64 -8.59
N SER A 618 -26.39 -21.27 -9.23
CA SER A 618 -26.32 -20.99 -10.67
C SER A 618 -24.94 -21.38 -11.21
N SER A 619 -24.88 -22.25 -12.23
CA SER A 619 -23.62 -22.81 -12.74
C SER A 619 -23.38 -22.50 -14.21
N PHE A 620 -22.18 -22.04 -14.52
CA PHE A 620 -21.68 -21.71 -15.85
C PHE A 620 -20.53 -22.64 -16.20
N LEU A 621 -20.48 -23.11 -17.45
CA LEU A 621 -19.57 -24.15 -17.90
C LEU A 621 -18.72 -23.67 -19.07
N PHE A 622 -17.41 -23.85 -18.98
CA PHE A 622 -16.44 -23.26 -19.90
C PHE A 622 -15.42 -24.30 -20.44
N ASP A 623 -14.98 -24.14 -21.68
CA ASP A 623 -13.89 -24.88 -22.32
C ASP A 623 -12.75 -23.90 -22.63
N ALA A 624 -11.58 -24.13 -22.05
CA ALA A 624 -10.36 -23.34 -22.29
C ALA A 624 -9.65 -23.73 -23.62
N GLY A 625 -10.23 -24.64 -24.41
CA GLY A 625 -9.68 -25.15 -25.67
C GLY A 625 -8.56 -26.17 -25.49
N SER A 626 -7.75 -26.03 -24.45
CA SER A 626 -6.65 -26.93 -24.07
C SER A 626 -6.52 -27.05 -22.55
N GLU A 627 -5.68 -27.96 -22.06
CA GLU A 627 -5.39 -28.09 -20.63
C GLU A 627 -4.53 -26.92 -20.15
N ILE A 628 -5.04 -26.11 -19.21
CA ILE A 628 -4.34 -24.96 -18.65
C ILE A 628 -4.29 -25.04 -17.11
N SER A 629 -3.22 -24.51 -16.54
CA SER A 629 -3.14 -24.24 -15.09
C SER A 629 -3.69 -22.85 -14.82
N VAL A 630 -4.60 -22.74 -13.85
CA VAL A 630 -5.29 -21.48 -13.53
C VAL A 630 -4.72 -20.87 -12.26
N TYR A 631 -4.27 -19.62 -12.34
CA TYR A 631 -3.64 -18.88 -11.25
C TYR A 631 -4.58 -17.86 -10.61
N GLY A 632 -5.73 -17.63 -11.25
CA GLY A 632 -6.83 -16.82 -10.74
C GLY A 632 -7.96 -16.77 -11.76
N TYR A 633 -8.97 -15.96 -11.48
CA TYR A 633 -10.04 -15.67 -12.43
C TYR A 633 -10.54 -14.23 -12.22
N ARG A 634 -11.15 -13.66 -13.25
CA ARG A 634 -11.68 -12.29 -13.26
C ARG A 634 -13.18 -12.32 -13.42
N LEU A 635 -13.89 -11.46 -12.70
CA LEU A 635 -15.31 -11.18 -12.90
C LEU A 635 -15.52 -9.68 -13.10
N TYR A 636 -16.35 -9.31 -14.08
CA TYR A 636 -16.75 -7.92 -14.28
C TYR A 636 -18.14 -7.66 -13.70
N THR A 637 -18.31 -6.54 -13.01
CA THR A 637 -19.64 -6.11 -12.59
C THR A 637 -20.48 -5.65 -13.79
N ALA A 638 -21.79 -5.89 -13.70
CA ALA A 638 -22.75 -5.48 -14.73
C ALA A 638 -22.91 -3.95 -14.84
N ASN A 639 -23.52 -3.51 -15.93
CA ASN A 639 -23.76 -2.09 -16.26
C ASN A 639 -24.71 -1.31 -15.34
N ASP A 640 -25.45 -1.99 -14.46
CA ASP A 640 -26.41 -1.40 -13.52
C ASP A 640 -26.12 -1.81 -12.06
N THR A 641 -24.93 -2.37 -11.80
CA THR A 641 -24.48 -2.81 -10.48
C THR A 641 -24.58 -1.71 -9.43
N GLN A 642 -24.19 -0.48 -9.75
CA GLN A 642 -24.29 0.65 -8.83
C GLN A 642 -25.72 0.92 -8.35
N SER A 643 -26.72 0.64 -9.19
CA SER A 643 -28.14 0.83 -8.87
C SER A 643 -28.81 -0.43 -8.31
N SER A 644 -28.18 -1.60 -8.41
CA SER A 644 -28.70 -2.88 -7.93
C SER A 644 -27.56 -3.78 -7.42
N PRO A 645 -26.84 -3.34 -6.37
CA PRO A 645 -25.64 -4.04 -5.90
C PRO A 645 -25.95 -5.35 -5.19
N ASP A 646 -27.18 -5.52 -4.72
CA ASP A 646 -27.72 -6.74 -4.13
C ASP A 646 -27.67 -7.95 -5.09
N ARG A 647 -27.51 -7.72 -6.39
CA ARG A 647 -27.41 -8.75 -7.43
C ARG A 647 -26.00 -9.27 -7.67
N ASN A 648 -24.98 -8.63 -7.10
CA ASN A 648 -23.62 -9.13 -7.15
C ASN A 648 -23.53 -10.47 -6.40
N PRO A 649 -22.69 -11.40 -6.87
CA PRO A 649 -22.40 -12.60 -6.11
C PRO A 649 -21.63 -12.25 -4.84
N SER A 650 -21.92 -12.99 -3.76
CA SER A 650 -21.16 -12.98 -2.51
C SER A 650 -20.58 -14.34 -2.16
N SER A 651 -20.97 -15.42 -2.86
CA SER A 651 -20.34 -16.74 -2.68
C SER A 651 -20.39 -17.55 -3.96
N TRP A 652 -19.29 -18.24 -4.28
CA TRP A 652 -19.18 -19.08 -5.46
C TRP A 652 -18.03 -20.09 -5.37
N LYS A 653 -18.00 -21.02 -6.33
CA LYS A 653 -17.00 -22.08 -6.45
C LYS A 653 -16.50 -22.18 -7.88
N LEU A 654 -15.20 -22.30 -8.05
CA LEU A 654 -14.55 -22.64 -9.31
C LEU A 654 -14.11 -24.10 -9.28
N TYR A 655 -14.42 -24.85 -10.33
CA TYR A 655 -14.01 -26.25 -10.49
C TYR A 655 -13.30 -26.47 -11.82
N GLY A 656 -12.51 -27.54 -11.90
CA GLY A 656 -11.86 -28.03 -13.12
C GLY A 656 -12.11 -29.51 -13.40
N SER A 657 -12.01 -29.88 -14.68
CA SER A 657 -12.10 -31.26 -15.17
C SER A 657 -11.38 -31.44 -16.51
N ASN A 658 -10.82 -32.62 -16.77
CA ASN A 658 -10.30 -33.02 -18.09
C ASN A 658 -11.30 -33.84 -18.91
N SER A 659 -12.52 -33.98 -18.40
CA SER A 659 -13.67 -34.51 -19.13
C SER A 659 -14.73 -33.42 -19.26
N ARG A 660 -15.40 -33.35 -20.40
CA ARG A 660 -16.55 -32.45 -20.58
C ARG A 660 -17.73 -32.99 -19.79
N LEU A 661 -18.20 -32.24 -18.80
CA LEU A 661 -19.24 -32.64 -17.86
C LEU A 661 -20.45 -31.70 -17.93
N ASP A 662 -21.55 -32.11 -17.30
CA ASP A 662 -22.74 -31.29 -17.08
C ASP A 662 -22.61 -30.45 -15.80
N ALA A 663 -23.67 -29.69 -15.48
CA ALA A 663 -23.70 -28.77 -14.34
C ALA A 663 -23.73 -29.47 -12.96
N SER A 664 -23.93 -30.80 -12.90
CA SER A 664 -23.89 -31.53 -11.63
C SER A 664 -22.50 -31.46 -10.98
N ASP A 665 -22.39 -31.74 -9.69
CA ASP A 665 -21.08 -31.75 -9.00
C ASP A 665 -20.27 -33.03 -9.27
N ALA A 666 -20.85 -34.04 -9.92
CA ALA A 666 -20.18 -35.31 -10.13
C ALA A 666 -19.04 -35.19 -11.15
N GLY A 667 -17.80 -35.48 -10.72
CA GLY A 667 -16.61 -35.52 -11.58
C GLY A 667 -15.79 -34.22 -11.61
N TRP A 668 -16.34 -33.12 -11.11
CA TRP A 668 -15.62 -31.84 -10.96
C TRP A 668 -14.64 -31.85 -9.79
N GLN A 669 -13.47 -31.25 -9.97
CA GLN A 669 -12.49 -31.03 -8.90
C GLN A 669 -12.53 -29.57 -8.46
N LEU A 670 -12.71 -29.29 -7.17
CA LEU A 670 -12.75 -27.92 -6.64
C LEU A 670 -11.36 -27.27 -6.78
N ILE A 671 -11.33 -26.07 -7.37
CA ILE A 671 -10.13 -25.24 -7.54
C ILE A 671 -10.12 -24.11 -6.52
N ASP A 672 -11.21 -23.35 -6.43
CA ASP A 672 -11.37 -22.23 -5.49
C ASP A 672 -12.81 -22.16 -4.95
N GLU A 673 -12.97 -21.66 -3.72
CA GLU A 673 -14.26 -21.42 -3.09
C GLU A 673 -14.22 -20.05 -2.38
N ARG A 674 -15.22 -19.21 -2.68
CA ARG A 674 -15.44 -17.91 -2.05
C ARG A 674 -16.75 -17.96 -1.28
N LYS A 675 -16.74 -17.53 -0.02
CA LYS A 675 -17.92 -17.43 0.85
C LYS A 675 -18.00 -16.08 1.52
N ASP A 676 -19.18 -15.50 1.48
CA ASP A 676 -19.50 -14.15 2.00
C ASP A 676 -18.42 -13.13 1.61
N ASP A 677 -18.00 -13.18 0.36
CA ASP A 677 -16.98 -12.33 -0.24
C ASP A 677 -17.66 -11.07 -0.83
N TRP A 678 -17.44 -9.93 -0.17
CA TRP A 678 -18.00 -8.63 -0.54
C TRP A 678 -17.03 -7.80 -1.38
N THR A 679 -16.01 -8.43 -1.98
CA THR A 679 -14.98 -7.71 -2.76
C THR A 679 -15.59 -6.90 -3.91
N MET A 680 -16.61 -7.44 -4.61
CA MET A 680 -17.28 -6.76 -5.72
C MET A 680 -18.14 -5.58 -5.22
N GLN A 681 -17.62 -4.36 -5.37
CA GLN A 681 -18.26 -3.11 -4.95
C GLN A 681 -19.40 -2.68 -5.91
N PRO A 682 -20.30 -1.77 -5.48
CA PRO A 682 -21.41 -1.23 -6.28
C PRO A 682 -20.93 -0.28 -7.40
N THR A 683 -20.10 -0.78 -8.31
CA THR A 683 -19.51 -0.02 -9.43
C THR A 683 -19.84 -0.74 -10.73
N ASN A 684 -20.17 -0.02 -11.80
CA ASN A 684 -20.48 -0.63 -13.09
C ASN A 684 -19.19 -0.97 -13.87
N TYR A 685 -19.18 -2.10 -14.58
CA TYR A 685 -18.09 -2.50 -15.50
C TYR A 685 -16.71 -2.68 -14.85
N GLU A 686 -16.66 -2.86 -13.54
CA GLU A 686 -15.40 -2.96 -12.81
C GLU A 686 -14.92 -4.42 -12.80
N PRO A 687 -13.67 -4.71 -13.22
CA PRO A 687 -13.06 -6.02 -13.06
C PRO A 687 -12.64 -6.27 -11.61
N TYR A 688 -12.88 -7.49 -11.15
CA TYR A 688 -12.41 -8.01 -9.88
C TYR A 688 -11.63 -9.30 -10.11
N ASP A 689 -10.36 -9.30 -9.73
CA ASP A 689 -9.47 -10.45 -9.85
C ASP A 689 -9.45 -11.26 -8.55
N PHE A 690 -9.59 -12.56 -8.70
CA PHE A 690 -9.58 -13.53 -7.61
C PHE A 690 -8.44 -14.50 -7.83
N TYR A 691 -7.35 -14.26 -7.12
CA TYR A 691 -6.13 -15.06 -7.24
C TYR A 691 -6.20 -16.34 -6.41
N ILE A 692 -5.60 -17.40 -6.94
CA ILE A 692 -5.40 -18.68 -6.27
C ILE A 692 -4.00 -18.66 -5.62
N PRO A 693 -3.91 -18.69 -4.27
CA PRO A 693 -2.63 -18.59 -3.57
C PRO A 693 -1.71 -19.80 -3.87
N MET A 694 -0.51 -19.50 -4.37
CA MET A 694 0.46 -20.47 -4.88
C MET A 694 1.81 -20.33 -4.16
N SER A 695 2.62 -21.38 -4.15
CA SER A 695 3.96 -21.28 -3.56
C SER A 695 4.78 -20.34 -4.43
N LEU A 696 5.35 -19.32 -3.80
CA LEU A 696 6.36 -18.49 -4.44
C LEU A 696 7.49 -19.42 -4.93
N LYS A 697 7.86 -19.32 -6.19
CA LYS A 697 8.88 -20.14 -6.85
C LYS A 697 10.21 -19.42 -6.94
N THR A 698 10.17 -18.13 -7.25
CA THR A 698 11.36 -17.29 -7.39
C THR A 698 11.19 -16.01 -6.59
N LEU A 699 12.30 -15.53 -6.04
CA LEU A 699 12.46 -14.20 -5.48
C LEU A 699 13.81 -13.72 -6.00
N THR A 700 13.85 -12.60 -6.71
CA THR A 700 15.06 -12.14 -7.39
C THR A 700 15.21 -10.64 -7.24
N LEU A 701 16.36 -10.21 -6.73
CA LEU A 701 16.78 -8.82 -6.68
C LEU A 701 17.20 -8.33 -8.06
N SER A 702 16.91 -7.06 -8.32
CA SER A 702 17.33 -6.33 -9.52
C SER A 702 18.85 -6.29 -9.70
N LYS A 703 19.62 -6.42 -8.60
CA LYS A 703 21.08 -6.51 -8.59
C LYS A 703 21.56 -7.51 -7.55
N GLN A 704 22.62 -8.24 -7.89
CA GLN A 704 23.30 -9.19 -7.00
C GLN A 704 24.55 -8.58 -6.35
N GLN A 705 24.95 -7.37 -6.77
CA GLN A 705 26.06 -6.62 -6.19
C GLN A 705 26.04 -5.15 -6.60
N ALA A 706 26.69 -4.30 -5.80
CA ALA A 706 26.96 -2.91 -6.16
C ALA A 706 28.20 -2.36 -5.44
N MET A 707 28.81 -1.35 -6.05
CA MET A 707 29.86 -0.54 -5.44
C MET A 707 29.33 0.87 -5.18
N LEU A 708 29.52 1.36 -3.96
CA LEU A 708 29.07 2.68 -3.54
C LEU A 708 30.23 3.48 -2.94
N LEU A 709 30.12 4.80 -2.95
CA LEU A 709 30.90 5.71 -2.11
C LEU A 709 30.09 6.01 -0.84
N PRO A 710 30.74 6.39 0.28
CA PRO A 710 30.02 6.82 1.49
C PRO A 710 28.98 7.91 1.17
N GLY A 711 27.74 7.69 1.61
CA GLY A 711 26.59 8.55 1.36
C GLY A 711 25.84 8.31 0.05
N GLU A 712 26.33 7.45 -0.85
CA GLU A 712 25.58 7.10 -2.06
C GLU A 712 24.41 6.16 -1.76
N GLU A 713 23.34 6.31 -2.53
CA GLU A 713 22.15 5.48 -2.45
C GLU A 713 22.02 4.53 -3.65
N LEU A 714 21.41 3.38 -3.42
CA LEU A 714 21.04 2.41 -4.44
C LEU A 714 19.64 1.89 -4.18
N GLN A 715 18.74 2.05 -5.15
CA GLN A 715 17.46 1.36 -5.15
C GLN A 715 17.66 -0.09 -5.61
N LEU A 716 17.27 -1.04 -4.76
CA LEU A 716 17.13 -2.44 -5.13
C LEU A 716 15.65 -2.76 -5.31
N ASP A 717 15.23 -2.96 -6.55
CA ASP A 717 13.93 -3.56 -6.84
C ASP A 717 13.99 -5.08 -6.74
N TYR A 718 12.85 -5.74 -6.65
CA TYR A 718 12.76 -7.19 -6.71
C TYR A 718 11.60 -7.65 -7.59
N SER A 719 11.70 -8.88 -8.06
CA SER A 719 10.66 -9.58 -8.80
C SER A 719 10.45 -10.98 -8.24
N TYR A 720 9.26 -11.54 -8.44
CA TYR A 720 8.92 -12.87 -7.96
C TYR A 720 7.90 -13.54 -8.87
N THR A 721 7.85 -14.87 -8.83
CA THR A 721 6.85 -15.66 -9.55
C THR A 721 6.30 -16.76 -8.67
N PRO A 722 5.02 -17.14 -8.81
CA PRO A 722 3.99 -16.44 -9.59
C PRO A 722 3.54 -15.14 -8.90
N LEU A 723 3.00 -14.18 -9.68
CA LEU A 723 2.52 -12.88 -9.17
C LEU A 723 1.20 -12.97 -8.39
N THR A 724 0.61 -14.17 -8.23
CA THR A 724 -0.66 -14.38 -7.52
C THR A 724 -0.62 -13.98 -6.06
N ILE A 725 0.58 -13.85 -5.47
CA ILE A 725 0.76 -13.29 -4.14
C ILE A 725 0.78 -11.77 -4.25
N GLN A 726 -0.38 -11.16 -4.09
CA GLN A 726 -0.50 -9.71 -3.92
C GLN A 726 -0.09 -9.29 -2.50
N ASN A 727 0.56 -8.13 -2.41
CA ASN A 727 1.09 -7.54 -1.17
C ASN A 727 2.09 -8.47 -0.46
N LEU A 728 3.05 -9.00 -1.23
CA LEU A 728 4.19 -9.69 -0.64
C LEU A 728 4.89 -8.72 0.33
N SER A 729 5.09 -9.14 1.58
CA SER A 729 5.82 -8.36 2.58
C SER A 729 7.20 -9.00 2.80
N PRO A 730 8.16 -8.78 1.89
CA PRO A 730 9.49 -9.32 2.08
C PRO A 730 10.25 -8.52 3.14
N LYS A 731 11.22 -9.16 3.75
CA LYS A 731 12.10 -8.57 4.74
C LYS A 731 13.46 -8.26 4.12
N TRP A 732 13.85 -7.00 4.23
CA TRP A 732 15.18 -6.49 3.90
C TRP A 732 16.07 -6.47 5.13
N VAL A 733 17.31 -6.94 4.98
CA VAL A 733 18.31 -6.93 6.05
C VAL A 733 19.67 -6.60 5.46
N SER A 734 20.39 -5.64 6.06
CA SER A 734 21.83 -5.53 5.87
C SER A 734 22.54 -6.42 6.89
N THR A 735 23.52 -7.20 6.45
CA THR A 735 24.34 -8.02 7.35
C THR A 735 25.29 -7.18 8.20
N ASP A 736 25.58 -5.95 7.77
CA ASP A 736 26.43 -4.98 8.45
C ASP A 736 25.95 -3.55 8.07
N ALA A 737 25.24 -2.93 9.01
CA ALA A 737 24.65 -1.61 8.85
C ALA A 737 25.69 -0.48 8.93
N ASP A 738 26.87 -0.73 9.49
CA ASP A 738 27.95 0.26 9.55
C ASP A 738 28.63 0.43 8.18
N VAL A 739 28.48 -0.56 7.27
CA VAL A 739 28.91 -0.46 5.87
C VAL A 739 27.80 0.07 4.97
N ALA A 740 26.59 -0.50 5.04
CA ALA A 740 25.43 0.04 4.32
C ALA A 740 24.12 -0.34 5.01
N THR A 741 23.16 0.58 5.05
CA THR A 741 21.80 0.33 5.55
C THR A 741 20.85 0.03 4.40
N VAL A 742 19.71 -0.62 4.70
CA VAL A 742 18.61 -0.80 3.74
C VAL A 742 17.28 -0.52 4.42
N ASP A 743 16.37 0.19 3.75
CA ASP A 743 15.00 0.42 4.23
C ASP A 743 14.01 -0.69 3.78
N GLU A 744 12.74 -0.58 4.19
CA GLU A 744 11.70 -1.54 3.84
C GLU A 744 11.32 -1.55 2.34
N LYS A 745 11.72 -0.51 1.59
CA LYS A 745 11.47 -0.35 0.16
C LYS A 745 12.67 -0.77 -0.69
N GLY A 746 13.74 -1.31 -0.08
CA GLY A 746 14.94 -1.74 -0.79
C GLY A 746 15.93 -0.63 -1.11
N ARG A 747 15.78 0.56 -0.50
CA ARG A 747 16.75 1.66 -0.67
C ARG A 747 17.96 1.40 0.22
N VAL A 748 19.11 1.20 -0.41
CA VAL A 748 20.39 0.98 0.24
C VAL A 748 21.14 2.30 0.35
N VAL A 749 21.69 2.62 1.51
CA VAL A 749 22.55 3.80 1.72
C VAL A 749 23.92 3.33 2.20
N ALA A 750 24.97 3.72 1.49
CA ALA A 750 26.34 3.44 1.90
C ALA A 750 26.75 4.31 3.09
N VAL A 751 27.28 3.69 4.14
CA VAL A 751 27.64 4.34 5.41
C VAL A 751 29.16 4.41 5.55
N GLY A 752 29.81 3.27 5.79
CA GLY A 752 31.24 3.14 6.01
C GLY A 752 31.92 2.30 4.95
N LEU A 753 33.24 2.46 4.80
CA LEU A 753 34.04 1.64 3.90
C LEU A 753 33.96 0.17 4.33
N GLY A 754 33.84 -0.75 3.38
CA GLY A 754 33.78 -2.18 3.70
C GLY A 754 32.88 -2.97 2.74
N LYS A 755 32.50 -4.17 3.16
CA LYS A 755 31.59 -5.04 2.41
C LYS A 755 30.44 -5.51 3.30
N THR A 756 29.22 -5.43 2.80
CA THR A 756 28.01 -5.99 3.45
C THR A 756 27.10 -6.63 2.41
N ASP A 757 26.24 -7.54 2.84
CA ASP A 757 25.20 -8.14 2.00
C ASP A 757 23.84 -7.56 2.38
N ILE A 758 23.08 -7.13 1.38
CA ILE A 758 21.66 -6.80 1.49
C ILE A 758 20.85 -8.03 1.12
N VAL A 759 20.18 -8.62 2.11
CA VAL A 759 19.40 -9.85 1.99
C VAL A 759 17.93 -9.51 1.89
N LEU A 760 17.30 -9.95 0.81
CA LEU A 760 15.84 -9.97 0.67
C LEU A 760 15.33 -11.37 0.97
N SER A 761 14.33 -11.50 1.83
CA SER A 761 13.75 -12.79 2.21
C SER A 761 12.25 -12.70 2.41
N VAL A 762 11.53 -13.81 2.29
CA VAL A 762 10.10 -13.87 2.66
C VAL A 762 9.99 -14.64 3.98
N PRO A 763 9.71 -13.99 5.12
CA PRO A 763 9.73 -14.66 6.43
C PRO A 763 8.83 -15.89 6.52
N SER A 764 7.67 -15.84 5.86
CA SER A 764 6.70 -16.93 5.77
C SER A 764 7.15 -18.11 4.88
N ILE A 765 8.20 -17.93 4.06
CA ILE A 765 8.77 -18.95 3.16
C ILE A 765 10.29 -18.99 3.32
N SER A 766 10.75 -19.66 4.38
CA SER A 766 12.17 -19.69 4.81
C SER A 766 13.22 -20.04 3.75
N THR A 767 12.84 -20.70 2.66
CA THR A 767 13.74 -21.10 1.57
C THR A 767 13.96 -20.03 0.50
N LEU A 768 13.12 -18.98 0.45
CA LEU A 768 13.17 -17.96 -0.59
C LEU A 768 13.83 -16.69 -0.08
N ARG A 769 15.06 -16.51 -0.55
CA ARG A 769 15.86 -15.32 -0.35
C ARG A 769 16.71 -15.04 -1.57
N ASP A 770 17.06 -13.77 -1.76
CA ASP A 770 18.10 -13.35 -2.69
C ASP A 770 19.02 -12.33 -1.99
N THR A 771 20.19 -12.09 -2.55
CA THR A 771 21.22 -11.27 -1.89
C THR A 771 21.95 -10.36 -2.87
N CYS A 772 22.17 -9.12 -2.45
CA CYS A 772 23.01 -8.14 -3.14
C CYS A 772 24.25 -7.79 -2.30
N SER A 773 25.45 -8.11 -2.78
CA SER A 773 26.70 -7.72 -2.10
C SER A 773 27.06 -6.25 -2.37
N ILE A 774 27.09 -5.43 -1.33
CA ILE A 774 27.49 -4.02 -1.37
C ILE A 774 28.94 -3.87 -0.94
N VAL A 775 29.73 -3.15 -1.75
CA VAL A 775 31.10 -2.77 -1.42
C VAL A 775 31.21 -1.25 -1.40
N VAL A 776 31.58 -0.67 -0.27
CA VAL A 776 31.75 0.77 -0.13
C VAL A 776 33.23 1.12 -0.19
N VAL A 777 33.62 1.98 -1.12
CA VAL A 777 35.03 2.35 -1.38
C VAL A 777 35.27 3.85 -1.29
N LYS A 778 36.54 4.23 -1.11
CA LYS A 778 36.95 5.63 -1.02
C LYS A 778 36.97 6.34 -2.38
N GLU A 779 37.31 5.64 -3.45
CA GLU A 779 37.30 6.15 -4.82
C GLU A 779 37.13 5.01 -5.83
N ARG A 780 36.52 5.30 -6.99
CA ARG A 780 36.33 4.34 -8.09
C ARG A 780 37.43 4.56 -9.16
N PRO A 781 38.33 3.59 -9.45
CA PRO A 781 39.50 3.81 -10.31
C PRO A 781 39.17 3.86 -11.82
N GLY A 782 39.39 5.01 -12.45
CA GLY A 782 39.16 5.20 -13.90
C GLY A 782 40.33 4.81 -14.83
N HIS A 783 40.00 4.39 -16.05
CA HIS A 783 40.94 3.99 -17.10
C HIS A 783 40.57 4.63 -18.46
N ARG A 784 41.53 4.80 -19.36
CA ARG A 784 41.28 5.32 -20.72
C ARG A 784 41.26 4.22 -21.78
N TYR A 785 42.16 3.26 -21.66
CA TYR A 785 42.34 2.17 -22.61
C TYR A 785 41.78 0.89 -22.03
N TYR A 786 41.11 0.11 -22.87
CA TYR A 786 40.46 -1.13 -22.48
C TYR A 786 40.88 -2.28 -23.39
N GLN A 787 40.99 -3.47 -22.82
CA GLN A 787 41.22 -4.73 -23.52
C GLN A 787 40.06 -5.67 -23.20
N PHE A 788 39.25 -5.98 -24.20
CA PHE A 788 38.23 -7.02 -24.13
C PHE A 788 38.83 -8.32 -24.69
N ALA A 789 39.01 -9.31 -23.82
CA ALA A 789 39.63 -10.59 -24.12
C ALA A 789 38.58 -11.68 -24.10
N ILE A 790 38.39 -12.40 -25.20
CA ILE A 790 37.37 -13.44 -25.33
C ILE A 790 38.08 -14.79 -25.37
N ASP A 791 37.98 -15.53 -24.27
CA ASP A 791 38.71 -16.76 -24.02
C ASP A 791 37.95 -18.00 -24.51
N ALA A 792 36.61 -17.96 -24.52
CA ALA A 792 35.77 -19.05 -25.03
C ALA A 792 34.44 -18.54 -25.64
N ILE A 793 33.91 -19.31 -26.59
CA ILE A 793 32.53 -19.23 -27.09
C ILE A 793 31.80 -20.54 -26.76
N ARG A 794 30.47 -20.54 -26.77
CA ARG A 794 29.68 -21.72 -26.36
C ARG A 794 29.94 -22.95 -27.24
N SER A 795 29.98 -22.77 -28.56
CA SER A 795 30.48 -23.79 -29.51
C SER A 795 30.62 -23.24 -30.94
N GLY A 796 31.39 -23.92 -31.78
CA GLY A 796 31.60 -23.54 -33.20
C GLY A 796 32.93 -22.85 -33.46
N GLY A 797 33.06 -22.23 -34.64
CA GLY A 797 34.30 -21.59 -35.10
C GLY A 797 34.18 -20.08 -35.36
N THR A 798 33.08 -19.45 -34.94
CA THR A 798 32.79 -18.03 -35.17
C THR A 798 32.11 -17.41 -33.97
N ILE A 799 32.53 -16.21 -33.59
CA ILE A 799 31.86 -15.37 -32.59
C ILE A 799 30.93 -14.34 -33.26
N GLN A 800 29.88 -13.91 -32.59
CA GLN A 800 29.05 -12.78 -33.03
C GLN A 800 28.58 -11.90 -31.87
N LEU A 801 28.54 -10.59 -32.11
CA LEU A 801 27.95 -9.56 -31.25
C LEU A 801 27.46 -8.40 -32.14
N ALA A 802 26.40 -7.71 -31.74
CA ALA A 802 25.95 -6.49 -32.41
C ALA A 802 26.73 -5.26 -31.91
N GLU A 803 26.97 -5.15 -30.60
CA GLU A 803 27.61 -3.97 -30.00
C GLU A 803 28.36 -4.36 -28.71
N PHE A 804 29.41 -3.59 -28.40
CA PHE A 804 30.11 -3.55 -27.12
C PHE A 804 30.16 -2.09 -26.64
N ASP A 805 29.57 -1.83 -25.48
CA ASP A 805 29.62 -0.52 -24.86
C ASP A 805 30.37 -0.54 -23.54
N LEU A 806 31.03 0.57 -23.22
CA LEU A 806 31.48 0.85 -21.86
C LEU A 806 30.42 1.71 -21.17
N LEU A 807 30.14 1.43 -19.90
CA LEU A 807 29.18 2.19 -19.10
C LEU A 807 29.94 3.02 -18.07
N ASP A 808 29.76 4.35 -18.06
CA ASP A 808 30.37 5.26 -17.08
C ASP A 808 29.85 5.02 -15.66
N ALA A 809 30.28 5.84 -14.70
CA ALA A 809 29.96 5.65 -13.29
C ALA A 809 28.45 5.77 -13.00
N GLU A 810 27.72 6.47 -13.87
CA GLU A 810 26.27 6.68 -13.86
C GLU A 810 25.52 5.64 -14.69
N GLY A 811 26.21 4.66 -15.28
CA GLY A 811 25.61 3.60 -16.10
C GLY A 811 25.29 4.03 -17.53
N LYS A 812 25.79 5.18 -17.98
CA LYS A 812 25.56 5.72 -19.32
C LYS A 812 26.64 5.27 -20.29
N GLU A 813 26.24 5.04 -21.52
CA GLU A 813 27.12 4.67 -22.62
C GLU A 813 28.25 5.69 -22.87
N VAL A 814 29.47 5.20 -22.91
CA VAL A 814 30.67 5.98 -23.22
C VAL A 814 30.88 5.99 -24.73
N THR A 815 30.43 7.04 -25.39
CA THR A 815 30.57 7.22 -26.84
C THR A 815 31.34 8.52 -27.19
N PRO A 816 32.12 8.55 -28.30
CA PRO A 816 32.43 7.43 -29.18
C PRO A 816 33.61 6.61 -28.65
N LEU A 817 33.50 5.28 -28.77
CA LEU A 817 34.64 4.38 -28.59
C LEU A 817 35.49 4.35 -29.86
N THR A 818 36.79 4.04 -29.73
CA THR A 818 37.67 3.84 -30.89
C THR A 818 38.49 2.58 -30.75
N LEU A 819 38.38 1.67 -31.72
CA LEU A 819 39.26 0.52 -31.83
C LEU A 819 40.62 0.93 -32.36
N TYR A 820 41.68 0.53 -31.65
CA TYR A 820 43.05 0.81 -32.07
C TYR A 820 43.90 -0.44 -32.33
N ALA A 821 43.44 -1.62 -31.92
CA ALA A 821 44.02 -2.92 -32.28
C ALA A 821 43.00 -4.05 -32.05
N TYR A 822 43.18 -5.19 -32.72
CA TYR A 822 42.41 -6.42 -32.52
C TYR A 822 43.16 -7.64 -33.05
N THR A 823 42.69 -8.84 -32.69
CA THR A 823 43.16 -10.12 -33.24
C THR A 823 42.02 -10.90 -33.90
N GLY A 824 42.36 -11.84 -34.80
CA GLY A 824 41.38 -12.62 -35.56
C GLY A 824 40.98 -11.94 -36.87
N SER A 825 40.31 -12.71 -37.75
CA SER A 825 39.82 -12.23 -39.05
C SER A 825 38.30 -12.11 -39.02
N SER A 826 37.78 -11.04 -39.64
CA SER A 826 36.35 -10.89 -39.90
C SER A 826 35.84 -11.93 -40.90
N VAL A 827 34.59 -12.34 -40.75
CA VAL A 827 33.90 -13.30 -41.62
C VAL A 827 32.71 -12.60 -42.29
N ASP A 828 32.41 -12.96 -43.54
CA ASP A 828 31.19 -12.53 -44.25
C ASP A 828 30.91 -11.02 -44.29
N ASN A 829 31.95 -10.18 -44.43
CA ASN A 829 31.85 -8.70 -44.42
C ASN A 829 31.34 -8.08 -43.10
N HIS A 830 31.60 -8.72 -41.97
CA HIS A 830 31.31 -8.22 -40.63
C HIS A 830 32.60 -7.80 -39.90
N PRO A 831 33.15 -6.59 -40.14
CA PRO A 831 34.42 -6.14 -39.57
C PRO A 831 34.33 -5.91 -38.05
N HIS A 832 35.49 -5.87 -37.38
CA HIS A 832 35.58 -5.56 -35.94
C HIS A 832 35.02 -4.18 -35.57
N SER A 833 34.96 -3.24 -36.52
CA SER A 833 34.40 -1.90 -36.30
C SER A 833 32.92 -1.92 -35.98
N ASP A 834 32.17 -2.91 -36.47
CA ASP A 834 30.73 -3.11 -36.21
C ASP A 834 30.46 -3.61 -34.77
N LEU A 835 31.45 -3.50 -33.87
CA LEU A 835 31.31 -3.82 -32.45
C LEU A 835 31.23 -2.56 -31.59
N ILE A 836 31.57 -1.40 -32.15
CA ILE A 836 31.65 -0.12 -31.43
C ILE A 836 31.18 1.05 -32.32
N ASP A 837 30.26 0.79 -33.25
CA ASP A 837 29.78 1.78 -34.22
C ASP A 837 28.47 2.46 -33.79
N ASP A 838 28.03 2.20 -32.55
CA ASP A 838 26.78 2.67 -31.95
C ASP A 838 25.56 2.27 -32.82
N SER A 839 25.60 1.09 -33.45
CA SER A 839 24.57 0.59 -34.36
C SER A 839 24.18 -0.87 -34.12
N TYR A 840 23.00 -1.08 -33.54
CA TYR A 840 22.40 -2.40 -33.42
C TYR A 840 22.05 -3.09 -34.76
N ASN A 841 22.16 -2.38 -35.89
CA ASN A 841 21.82 -2.91 -37.22
C ASN A 841 23.01 -3.56 -37.94
N THR A 842 24.23 -3.34 -37.46
CA THR A 842 25.44 -4.01 -37.94
C THR A 842 25.79 -5.15 -36.97
N LYS A 843 26.80 -5.96 -37.30
CA LYS A 843 27.32 -6.95 -36.35
C LYS A 843 28.77 -7.23 -36.64
N TYR A 844 29.52 -7.48 -35.57
CA TYR A 844 30.81 -8.13 -35.68
C TYR A 844 30.64 -9.65 -35.78
N CYS A 845 31.33 -10.28 -36.74
CA CYS A 845 31.49 -11.73 -36.82
C CYS A 845 32.94 -12.10 -37.09
N GLY A 846 33.58 -12.77 -36.13
CA GLY A 846 35.00 -13.10 -36.17
C GLY A 846 35.27 -14.61 -36.18
N SER A 847 36.34 -15.03 -36.86
CA SER A 847 36.84 -16.40 -36.77
C SER A 847 37.43 -16.67 -35.38
N TYR A 848 36.99 -17.75 -34.74
CA TYR A 848 37.46 -18.20 -33.43
C TYR A 848 38.05 -19.61 -33.51
N SER A 849 39.22 -19.81 -32.90
CA SER A 849 39.85 -21.14 -32.78
C SER A 849 39.84 -21.56 -31.32
N ALA A 850 39.32 -22.76 -31.03
CA ALA A 850 39.26 -23.29 -29.67
C ALA A 850 40.66 -23.31 -29.01
N GLY A 851 40.75 -22.81 -27.78
CA GLY A 851 42.01 -22.69 -27.03
C GLY A 851 42.85 -21.46 -27.37
N THR A 852 42.28 -20.49 -28.11
CA THR A 852 42.90 -19.17 -28.36
C THR A 852 42.05 -18.05 -27.76
N THR A 853 42.68 -16.92 -27.41
CA THR A 853 41.99 -15.72 -26.93
C THR A 853 41.93 -14.68 -28.05
N LEU A 854 40.73 -14.12 -28.29
CA LEU A 854 40.58 -12.95 -29.16
C LEU A 854 40.68 -11.68 -28.33
N TYR A 855 41.56 -10.77 -28.72
CA TYR A 855 41.74 -9.48 -28.06
C TYR A 855 41.18 -8.34 -28.92
N ILE A 856 40.45 -7.44 -28.27
CA ILE A 856 39.89 -6.24 -28.85
C ILE A 856 40.35 -5.06 -27.97
N TYR A 857 40.98 -4.06 -28.57
CA TYR A 857 41.60 -2.95 -27.85
C TYR A 857 40.93 -1.62 -28.17
N ILE A 858 40.41 -0.99 -27.13
CA ILE A 858 39.48 0.15 -27.21
C ILE A 858 40.09 1.37 -26.50
N ASP A 859 40.02 2.54 -27.12
CA ASP A 859 40.33 3.85 -26.52
C ASP A 859 39.00 4.56 -26.27
N ALA A 860 38.69 4.86 -25.00
CA ALA A 860 37.50 5.61 -24.61
C ALA A 860 37.65 7.14 -24.82
N GLY A 861 38.78 7.58 -25.41
CA GLY A 861 39.08 8.99 -25.70
C GLY A 861 39.54 9.80 -24.48
N LYS A 862 38.96 9.51 -23.31
CA LYS A 862 39.29 10.11 -22.00
C LYS A 862 39.41 9.02 -20.94
N LYS A 863 39.95 9.39 -19.77
CA LYS A 863 39.90 8.53 -18.58
C LYS A 863 38.45 8.46 -18.11
N VAL A 864 37.91 7.26 -17.96
CA VAL A 864 36.53 7.00 -17.53
C VAL A 864 36.55 6.02 -16.38
N THR A 865 35.79 6.31 -15.34
CA THR A 865 35.44 5.33 -14.32
C THR A 865 34.20 4.60 -14.80
N LEU A 866 34.26 3.27 -14.86
CA LEU A 866 33.16 2.48 -15.37
C LEU A 866 32.34 1.88 -14.23
N SER A 867 31.03 1.80 -14.41
CA SER A 867 30.18 0.92 -13.62
C SER A 867 30.15 -0.50 -14.20
N GLY A 868 30.38 -0.65 -15.51
CA GLY A 868 30.33 -1.93 -16.22
C GLY A 868 30.57 -1.78 -17.72
N TYR A 869 30.12 -2.78 -18.47
CA TYR A 869 30.10 -2.82 -19.94
C TYR A 869 28.83 -3.52 -20.43
N ARG A 870 28.38 -3.22 -21.64
CA ARG A 870 27.22 -3.82 -22.29
C ARG A 870 27.66 -4.70 -23.45
N LEU A 871 27.04 -5.86 -23.60
CA LEU A 871 27.14 -6.69 -24.80
C LEU A 871 25.75 -6.83 -25.42
N THR A 872 25.62 -6.49 -26.70
CA THR A 872 24.34 -6.67 -27.41
C THR A 872 24.40 -7.89 -28.33
N THR A 873 23.38 -8.76 -28.23
CA THR A 873 23.31 -9.96 -29.09
C THR A 873 23.08 -9.60 -30.55
N ALA A 874 23.72 -10.35 -31.46
CA ALA A 874 23.59 -10.16 -32.91
C ALA A 874 22.17 -10.46 -33.42
N ASN A 875 21.89 -9.98 -34.65
CA ASN A 875 20.60 -10.10 -35.32
C ASN A 875 20.09 -11.53 -35.63
N ASP A 876 20.95 -12.54 -35.53
CA ASP A 876 20.62 -13.95 -35.78
C ASP A 876 21.01 -14.87 -34.60
N THR A 877 21.15 -14.29 -33.41
CA THR A 877 21.51 -15.01 -32.17
C THR A 877 20.50 -16.08 -31.80
N GLN A 878 19.20 -15.85 -32.00
CA GLN A 878 18.17 -16.87 -31.78
C GLN A 878 18.41 -18.13 -32.63
N LYS A 879 18.96 -17.98 -33.84
CA LYS A 879 19.27 -19.09 -34.75
C LYS A 879 20.63 -19.73 -34.48
N TYR A 880 21.61 -18.94 -34.03
CA TYR A 880 22.98 -19.39 -33.78
C TYR A 880 23.50 -19.03 -32.36
N PRO A 881 22.80 -19.42 -31.27
CA PRO A 881 23.13 -18.98 -29.91
C PRO A 881 24.47 -19.52 -29.41
N ALA A 882 25.00 -20.54 -30.07
CA ALA A 882 26.31 -21.12 -29.83
C ALA A 882 27.48 -20.15 -30.08
N ARG A 883 27.28 -19.12 -30.91
CA ARG A 883 28.30 -18.13 -31.28
C ARG A 883 28.49 -17.02 -30.25
N ASN A 884 27.67 -16.98 -29.20
CA ASN A 884 27.85 -16.04 -28.11
C ASN A 884 29.13 -16.37 -27.33
N PRO A 885 29.81 -15.34 -26.76
CA PRO A 885 30.84 -15.54 -25.76
C PRO A 885 30.38 -16.46 -24.63
N ALA A 886 31.28 -17.30 -24.14
CA ALA A 886 31.09 -18.15 -22.96
C ALA A 886 32.11 -17.85 -21.86
N SER A 887 33.28 -17.29 -22.19
CA SER A 887 34.24 -16.79 -21.19
C SER A 887 35.02 -15.63 -21.75
N TRP A 888 35.16 -14.57 -20.97
CA TRP A 888 35.82 -13.34 -21.39
C TRP A 888 36.29 -12.52 -20.18
N SER A 889 37.20 -11.58 -20.42
CA SER A 889 37.72 -10.65 -19.42
C SER A 889 37.74 -9.22 -19.99
N LEU A 890 37.48 -8.23 -19.14
CA LEU A 890 37.70 -6.82 -19.46
C LEU A 890 38.83 -6.27 -18.57
N LEU A 891 39.81 -5.63 -19.18
CA LEU A 891 40.94 -5.01 -18.50
C LEU A 891 41.04 -3.52 -18.85
N GLY A 892 41.48 -2.70 -17.89
CA GLY A 892 41.69 -1.26 -18.05
C GLY A 892 43.15 -0.86 -17.92
N SER A 893 43.55 0.22 -18.60
CA SER A 893 44.87 0.84 -18.45
C SER A 893 44.82 2.35 -18.69
N ASN A 894 45.78 3.08 -18.10
CA ASN A 894 46.08 4.46 -18.45
C ASN A 894 47.29 4.57 -19.40
N VAL A 895 47.84 3.44 -19.85
CA VAL A 895 48.94 3.35 -20.81
C VAL A 895 48.46 2.59 -22.05
N LYS A 896 48.57 3.22 -23.23
CA LYS A 896 48.17 2.58 -24.50
C LYS A 896 49.11 1.40 -24.81
N SER A 897 48.60 0.16 -24.74
CA SER A 897 49.36 -1.06 -25.00
C SER A 897 48.58 -1.99 -25.95
N LYS A 898 49.28 -2.86 -26.67
CA LYS A 898 48.70 -3.93 -27.49
C LYS A 898 49.28 -5.31 -27.18
N VAL A 899 49.97 -5.41 -26.04
CA VAL A 899 50.64 -6.64 -25.58
C VAL A 899 49.72 -7.31 -24.55
N PRO A 900 49.19 -8.51 -24.81
CA PRO A 900 48.44 -9.28 -23.81
C PRO A 900 49.31 -9.58 -22.58
N GLY A 901 48.73 -9.49 -21.39
CA GLY A 901 49.38 -9.90 -20.14
C GLY A 901 50.55 -9.02 -19.67
N SER A 902 50.75 -7.83 -20.22
CA SER A 902 51.70 -6.86 -19.68
C SER A 902 51.20 -6.23 -18.38
N ASP A 903 52.09 -5.91 -17.45
CA ASP A 903 51.81 -5.34 -16.12
C ASP A 903 51.08 -3.97 -16.13
N VAL A 904 50.85 -3.38 -17.30
CA VAL A 904 50.08 -2.12 -17.44
C VAL A 904 48.57 -2.33 -17.46
N TRP A 905 48.09 -3.56 -17.58
CA TRP A 905 46.65 -3.89 -17.62
C TRP A 905 46.15 -4.29 -16.23
N THR A 906 45.12 -3.60 -15.76
CA THR A 906 44.37 -3.92 -14.55
C THR A 906 43.15 -4.74 -14.94
N LEU A 907 42.98 -5.94 -14.37
CA LEU A 907 41.75 -6.73 -14.57
C LEU A 907 40.55 -6.03 -13.91
N LEU A 908 39.48 -5.80 -14.67
CA LEU A 908 38.25 -5.14 -14.20
C LEU A 908 37.08 -6.12 -14.06
N ASP A 909 36.96 -7.09 -14.97
CA ASP A 909 35.98 -8.17 -14.90
C ASP A 909 36.51 -9.45 -15.54
N ARG A 910 36.05 -10.60 -15.05
CA ARG A 910 36.30 -11.93 -15.61
C ARG A 910 35.05 -12.79 -15.50
N ARG A 911 34.61 -13.34 -16.63
CA ARG A 911 33.48 -14.26 -16.77
C ARG A 911 33.96 -15.60 -17.26
N GLU A 912 33.62 -16.67 -16.53
CA GLU A 912 33.95 -18.05 -16.88
C GLU A 912 32.68 -18.88 -16.99
N ASN A 913 32.51 -19.59 -18.12
CA ASN A 913 31.32 -20.38 -18.44
C ASN A 913 29.97 -19.63 -18.27
N ASP A 914 29.95 -18.34 -18.58
CA ASP A 914 28.80 -17.46 -18.39
C ASP A 914 27.77 -17.64 -19.53
N ASN A 915 26.52 -17.90 -19.16
CA ASN A 915 25.41 -18.14 -20.09
C ASN A 915 24.36 -17.01 -20.13
N THR A 916 24.68 -15.83 -19.60
CA THR A 916 23.75 -14.69 -19.44
C THR A 916 23.17 -14.22 -20.78
N LEU A 917 23.98 -14.16 -21.85
CA LEU A 917 23.49 -13.75 -23.18
C LEU A 917 22.49 -14.79 -23.73
N GLY A 918 21.20 -14.45 -23.74
CA GLY A 918 20.13 -15.33 -24.18
C GLY A 918 20.16 -15.67 -25.68
N ALA A 919 19.34 -16.63 -26.08
CA ALA A 919 19.09 -16.96 -27.48
C ALA A 919 18.06 -16.00 -28.11
N VAL A 920 18.30 -14.69 -27.98
CA VAL A 920 17.40 -13.61 -28.42
C VAL A 920 18.22 -12.61 -29.25
N ASN A 921 17.61 -12.01 -30.27
CA ASN A 921 18.29 -11.05 -31.16
C ASN A 921 18.26 -9.63 -30.57
N TYR A 922 19.28 -8.80 -30.87
CA TYR A 922 19.32 -7.36 -30.55
C TYR A 922 19.09 -7.03 -29.07
N THR A 923 19.42 -7.95 -28.17
CA THR A 923 19.14 -7.79 -26.75
C THR A 923 20.41 -7.33 -26.04
N PRO A 924 20.40 -6.15 -25.40
CA PRO A 924 21.53 -5.68 -24.61
C PRO A 924 21.60 -6.41 -23.27
N TYR A 925 22.82 -6.69 -22.82
CA TYR A 925 23.12 -7.28 -21.52
C TYR A 925 24.21 -6.47 -20.83
N ASP A 926 23.90 -5.92 -19.65
CA ASP A 926 24.84 -5.13 -18.86
C ASP A 926 25.59 -6.01 -17.86
N PHE A 927 26.91 -5.88 -17.86
CA PHE A 927 27.84 -6.57 -16.99
C PHE A 927 28.55 -5.54 -16.11
N PHE A 928 28.00 -5.33 -14.91
CA PHE A 928 28.60 -4.45 -13.92
C PHE A 928 29.79 -5.12 -13.23
N PHE A 929 30.81 -4.32 -12.93
CA PHE A 929 32.07 -4.80 -12.36
C PHE A 929 31.93 -5.34 -10.94
N THR A 930 32.70 -6.40 -10.66
CA THR A 930 33.06 -6.82 -9.30
C THR A 930 34.45 -6.30 -8.99
N TYR A 931 34.54 -5.17 -8.32
CA TYR A 931 35.86 -4.71 -7.90
C TYR A 931 36.33 -5.55 -6.70
N PRO A 932 37.56 -6.08 -6.73
CA PRO A 932 38.19 -6.58 -5.51
C PRO A 932 38.40 -5.41 -4.54
N VAL A 933 38.22 -5.70 -3.25
CA VAL A 933 38.38 -4.77 -2.13
C VAL A 933 39.74 -4.05 -2.23
N PRO A 934 39.78 -2.70 -2.22
CA PRO A 934 41.04 -1.98 -2.05
C PRO A 934 41.63 -2.39 -0.71
N VAL A 935 42.82 -2.99 -0.73
CA VAL A 935 43.57 -3.33 0.48
C VAL A 935 43.92 -2.02 1.19
N VAL A 936 43.32 -1.76 2.36
CA VAL A 936 43.68 -0.62 3.20
C VAL A 936 45.07 -0.90 3.80
N PRO A 937 46.12 -0.13 3.48
CA PRO A 937 47.47 -0.43 3.96
C PRO A 937 47.52 -0.30 5.48
N GLY A 938 47.80 -1.39 6.17
CA GLY A 938 47.80 -1.46 7.63
C GLY A 938 46.57 -2.11 8.26
N ASP A 939 45.46 -2.28 7.55
CA ASP A 939 44.28 -3.05 7.98
C ASP A 939 44.56 -4.56 7.85
N VAL A 940 45.35 -5.08 8.77
CA VAL A 940 45.79 -6.47 8.70
C VAL A 940 44.72 -7.43 9.20
N ASN A 941 43.71 -6.97 9.93
CA ASN A 941 42.65 -7.82 10.45
C ASN A 941 41.41 -7.86 9.51
N GLY A 942 41.29 -6.91 8.57
CA GLY A 942 40.25 -6.84 7.54
C GLY A 942 38.95 -6.17 8.01
N ASP A 943 38.99 -5.35 9.05
CA ASP A 943 37.83 -4.63 9.61
C ASP A 943 37.59 -3.25 8.97
N GLY A 944 38.43 -2.86 8.01
CA GLY A 944 38.32 -1.61 7.26
C GLY A 944 38.95 -0.40 7.94
N LEU A 945 39.50 -0.55 9.15
CA LEU A 945 40.23 0.49 9.88
C LEU A 945 41.72 0.15 9.94
N THR A 946 42.55 1.14 10.26
CA THR A 946 43.97 0.91 10.58
C THR A 946 44.20 1.37 12.00
N ASP A 947 44.14 0.45 12.96
CA ASP A 947 44.08 0.78 14.38
C ASP A 947 45.07 -0.04 15.24
N LEU A 948 44.88 0.01 16.56
CA LEU A 948 45.76 -0.69 17.50
C LEU A 948 45.59 -2.22 17.44
N LEU A 949 44.43 -2.73 17.03
CA LEU A 949 44.17 -4.16 16.83
C LEU A 949 45.00 -4.68 15.65
N ASP A 950 45.14 -3.87 14.60
CA ASP A 950 46.03 -4.20 13.48
C ASP A 950 47.49 -4.27 13.90
N TYR A 951 47.93 -3.33 14.73
CA TYR A 951 49.26 -3.37 15.30
C TYR A 951 49.50 -4.66 16.10
N GLU A 952 48.54 -5.09 16.91
CA GLU A 952 48.64 -6.32 17.69
C GLU A 952 48.65 -7.58 16.80
N ALA A 953 47.78 -7.64 15.81
CA ALA A 953 47.71 -8.72 14.83
C ALA A 953 49.00 -8.82 14.01
N MET A 954 49.52 -7.70 13.51
CA MET A 954 50.77 -7.63 12.75
C MET A 954 51.99 -8.00 13.60
N ARG A 955 52.05 -7.52 14.85
CA ARG A 955 53.10 -7.89 15.78
C ARG A 955 53.08 -9.39 16.07
N ASN A 956 51.89 -9.96 16.31
CA ASN A 956 51.72 -11.38 16.60
C ASN A 956 52.13 -12.25 15.40
N TYR A 957 51.76 -11.83 14.18
CA TYR A 957 52.17 -12.48 12.94
C TYR A 957 53.70 -12.49 12.76
N ILE A 958 54.36 -11.34 12.93
CA ILE A 958 55.83 -11.21 12.75
C ILE A 958 56.61 -12.08 13.76
N VAL A 959 56.11 -12.25 14.98
CA VAL A 959 56.75 -13.11 16.00
C VAL A 959 56.30 -14.58 15.94
N GLY A 960 55.56 -14.97 14.90
CA GLY A 960 55.17 -16.35 14.63
C GLY A 960 54.06 -16.90 15.54
N ARG A 961 53.21 -16.04 16.11
CA ARG A 961 51.98 -16.46 16.83
C ARG A 961 50.83 -16.62 15.84
N GLN A 962 49.87 -17.50 16.17
CA GLN A 962 48.66 -17.63 15.36
C GLN A 962 47.77 -16.39 15.46
N VAL A 963 47.17 -16.02 14.32
CA VAL A 963 46.21 -14.92 14.16
C VAL A 963 45.05 -15.49 13.32
N GLU A 964 43.82 -15.35 13.78
CA GLU A 964 42.64 -16.00 13.17
C GLU A 964 42.24 -15.41 11.81
N ALA A 965 42.43 -14.10 11.61
CA ALA A 965 42.27 -13.41 10.34
C ALA A 965 43.47 -12.48 10.12
N PHE A 966 44.21 -12.67 9.01
CA PHE A 966 45.40 -11.87 8.71
C PHE A 966 45.55 -11.60 7.22
N ASN A 967 45.40 -10.34 6.83
CA ASN A 967 45.55 -9.86 5.47
C ASN A 967 47.02 -9.55 5.17
N VAL A 968 47.72 -10.52 4.58
CA VAL A 968 49.14 -10.40 4.21
C VAL A 968 49.38 -9.25 3.21
N ALA A 969 48.40 -8.94 2.36
CA ALA A 969 48.51 -7.85 1.40
C ALA A 969 48.41 -6.48 2.08
N ALA A 970 47.55 -6.33 3.09
CA ALA A 970 47.48 -5.11 3.91
C ALA A 970 48.71 -4.95 4.81
N ALA A 971 49.32 -6.07 5.19
CA ALA A 971 50.49 -6.10 6.06
C ALA A 971 51.82 -5.80 5.36
N ASP A 972 51.91 -5.83 4.03
CA ASP A 972 53.11 -5.46 3.25
C ASP A 972 53.07 -3.97 2.87
N ILE A 973 53.10 -3.11 3.89
CA ILE A 973 52.89 -1.65 3.76
C ILE A 973 54.00 -0.99 2.92
N ASN A 974 55.20 -1.59 2.86
CA ASN A 974 56.29 -1.08 2.05
C ASN A 974 56.37 -1.69 0.63
N ALA A 975 55.49 -2.65 0.32
CA ALA A 975 55.40 -3.39 -0.94
C ALA A 975 56.72 -4.08 -1.35
N ASP A 976 57.50 -4.58 -0.39
CA ASP A 976 58.75 -5.30 -0.63
C ASP A 976 58.55 -6.82 -0.79
N GLY A 977 57.32 -7.30 -0.64
CA GLY A 977 56.91 -8.69 -0.74
C GLY A 977 57.10 -9.48 0.57
N LYS A 978 57.41 -8.82 1.69
CA LYS A 978 57.65 -9.47 2.98
C LYS A 978 57.07 -8.66 4.14
N VAL A 979 56.09 -9.22 4.84
CA VAL A 979 55.60 -8.67 6.12
C VAL A 979 56.68 -8.83 7.20
N ASN A 980 57.32 -7.73 7.57
CA ASN A 980 58.43 -7.74 8.52
C ASN A 980 58.45 -6.49 9.43
N ALA A 981 59.50 -6.35 10.23
CA ALA A 981 59.62 -5.24 11.18
C ALA A 981 59.59 -3.85 10.50
N GLN A 982 59.95 -3.76 9.21
CA GLN A 982 59.86 -2.51 8.46
C GLN A 982 58.41 -2.11 8.21
N ASP A 983 57.52 -3.06 7.92
CA ASP A 983 56.09 -2.80 7.74
C ASP A 983 55.42 -2.46 9.06
N LEU A 984 55.79 -3.15 10.15
CA LEU A 984 55.31 -2.80 11.49
C LEU A 984 55.72 -1.38 11.89
N MET A 985 56.93 -0.94 11.52
CA MET A 985 57.38 0.44 11.74
C MET A 985 56.59 1.45 10.90
N ARG A 986 56.14 1.08 9.70
CA ARG A 986 55.26 1.93 8.89
C ARG A 986 53.85 1.99 9.45
N LEU A 987 53.31 0.86 9.92
CA LEU A 987 52.03 0.81 10.62
C LEU A 987 52.04 1.72 11.85
N ILE A 988 53.10 1.68 12.66
CA ILE A 988 53.27 2.60 13.81
C ILE A 988 53.24 4.07 13.38
N ASN A 989 53.85 4.41 12.23
CA ASN A 989 53.82 5.79 11.74
C ASN A 989 52.42 6.19 11.27
N ILE A 990 51.69 5.29 10.59
CA ILE A 990 50.30 5.52 10.17
C ILE A 990 49.43 5.79 11.42
N LEU A 991 49.56 4.96 12.45
CA LEU A 991 48.85 5.13 13.73
C LEU A 991 49.26 6.36 14.55
N ALA A 992 50.36 7.02 14.19
CA ALA A 992 50.86 8.21 14.88
C ALA A 992 50.49 9.53 14.15
N GLU A 993 50.02 9.43 12.91
CA GLU A 993 49.55 10.58 12.12
C GLU A 993 48.03 10.82 12.26
N GLU A 994 47.29 9.83 12.76
CA GLU A 994 45.90 9.95 13.26
C GLU A 994 45.86 10.34 14.74
#